data_AF-A0A812W0S3-F1
#
_entry.id   AF-A0A812W0S3-F1
#
_cell.length_a   1.000
_cell.length_b   1.000
_cell.length_c   1.000
_cell.angle_alpha   90.00
_cell.angle_beta   90.00
_cell.angle_gamma   90.00
#
_symmetry.space_group_name_H-M   'P 1'
#
loop_
_entity.id
_entity.type
_entity.pdbx_description
1 polymer ?
#
loop_
_entity_poly.entity_id
_entity_poly.type
_entity_poly.pdbx_seq_one_letter_code
_entity_poly.pdbx_strand_id
1 'polypeptide(L)'
;MCWYLEVVVLNDLFFLFVALCQLAQERIDALRLQKERCLKAREDLMKEIDLAHEEEALGFLEEIRADPDMLISHDRYGSTLLHEACSRGMKQLALAVLSAAEEVGEATQQKLTEKLFQRDYRGQTPRLYKKLIGPSARKVAMADALCKDSESDDGYEGSTDVEEQSDAALNSDSDDDPPPVRVLLLAFMFMFQGYGAMVGNPQHALKHKLGVHGKTMSAEFQEATATFQLAKMVMRICQIAFLVFTDPAGIVYTSYAVMIAALLVPMVFVWGAGVTDLWVVRLQYILGGVAVGLFEGTFLSVISSLGKNTKTFAIMGAPLGFFVNNTILGLLNYFGMPVIVYYAYNAACLPFAIWIFHRKRPREVVAVKNKGKGCKVFWNSLKCWLDWVPIMIPWFVAKFIGNFVLEDGFPLLFNTFNSPKVPIIGGPESEDHLIPFALYTSLIWFPCMAAGDTISRRVPQYLDITSKRKCFLYLSLGIFLSVAGEALDFLLLALVTALAAFIANFGNGFIYGLSAKFIDWGIAEEHRYAAYNLWCFVGDAGGYAGQGALSVWLADQVASFWGFDAAADSIFRVRLFVICISRVVTYCDTVGAFSQAVAKPHMSVVHVCSFWMLAELAQVLAYQNARPPPSDSDKPVH
;
A
#
# COMPACT_ATOMS: atom_id res chain seq x y z
N MET A 1 -18.59 -2.66 -26.92
CA MET A 1 -17.80 -1.43 -27.16
C MET A 1 -17.14 -0.92 -25.88
N CYS A 2 -17.85 -0.76 -24.76
CA CYS A 2 -17.22 -0.38 -23.47
C CYS A 2 -16.13 -1.35 -23.01
N TRP A 3 -16.35 -2.67 -23.11
CA TRP A 3 -15.36 -3.70 -22.75
C TRP A 3 -14.06 -3.63 -23.59
N TYR A 4 -14.20 -3.35 -24.90
CA TYR A 4 -13.04 -3.18 -25.79
C TYR A 4 -12.24 -1.92 -25.41
N LEU A 5 -12.92 -0.87 -24.97
CA LEU A 5 -12.27 0.33 -24.45
C LEU A 5 -11.53 0.05 -23.13
N GLU A 6 -12.10 -0.74 -22.21
CA GLU A 6 -11.48 -1.09 -20.93
C GLU A 6 -10.21 -1.93 -21.12
N VAL A 7 -10.25 -2.95 -21.97
CA VAL A 7 -9.08 -3.80 -22.25
C VAL A 7 -7.99 -3.03 -22.98
N VAL A 8 -8.34 -2.22 -23.99
CA VAL A 8 -7.37 -1.42 -24.75
C VAL A 8 -6.74 -0.35 -23.87
N VAL A 9 -7.53 0.38 -23.07
CA VAL A 9 -7.00 1.43 -22.18
C VAL A 9 -6.12 0.85 -21.08
N LEU A 10 -6.50 -0.30 -20.49
CA LEU A 10 -5.65 -0.97 -19.50
C LEU A 10 -4.34 -1.48 -20.13
N ASN A 11 -4.41 -2.01 -21.34
CA ASN A 11 -3.23 -2.49 -22.06
C ASN A 11 -2.30 -1.34 -22.44
N ASP A 12 -2.83 -0.22 -22.93
CA ASP A 12 -2.06 0.97 -23.31
C ASP A 12 -1.44 1.66 -22.07
N LEU A 13 -2.19 1.78 -20.97
CA LEU A 13 -1.67 2.30 -19.70
C LEU A 13 -0.57 1.39 -19.14
N PHE A 14 -0.73 0.08 -19.30
CA PHE A 14 0.27 -0.90 -18.90
C PHE A 14 1.55 -0.78 -19.75
N PHE A 15 1.45 -0.71 -21.08
CA PHE A 15 2.62 -0.51 -21.95
C PHE A 15 3.30 0.85 -21.70
N LEU A 16 2.53 1.91 -21.45
CA LEU A 16 3.09 3.20 -21.07
C LEU A 16 3.84 3.10 -19.73
N PHE A 17 3.30 2.39 -18.74
CA PHE A 17 3.96 2.15 -17.47
C PHE A 17 5.26 1.33 -17.66
N VAL A 18 5.23 0.27 -18.45
CA VAL A 18 6.42 -0.55 -18.78
C VAL A 18 7.48 0.28 -19.48
N ALA A 19 7.10 1.09 -20.48
CA ALA A 19 8.02 1.97 -21.20
C ALA A 19 8.64 3.03 -20.26
N LEU A 20 7.85 3.62 -19.36
CA LEU A 20 8.35 4.55 -18.35
C LEU A 20 9.33 3.87 -17.38
N CYS A 21 9.05 2.61 -16.99
CA CYS A 21 9.97 1.84 -16.15
C CYS A 21 11.27 1.48 -16.87
N GLN A 22 11.22 1.11 -18.16
CA GLN A 22 12.42 0.85 -18.97
C GLN A 22 13.28 2.11 -19.12
N LEU A 23 12.66 3.24 -19.44
CA LEU A 23 13.37 4.51 -19.61
C LEU A 23 13.95 5.04 -18.27
N ALA A 24 13.27 4.75 -17.16
CA ALA A 24 13.81 4.98 -15.82
C ALA A 24 15.00 4.06 -15.53
N GLN A 25 14.94 2.78 -15.91
CA GLN A 25 16.01 1.81 -15.72
C GLN A 25 17.27 2.20 -16.49
N GLU A 26 17.17 2.57 -17.78
CA GLU A 26 18.32 3.03 -18.57
C GLU A 26 19.01 4.24 -17.95
N ARG A 27 18.22 5.19 -17.44
CA ARG A 27 18.74 6.37 -16.74
C ARG A 27 19.42 6.00 -15.41
N ILE A 28 18.89 5.02 -14.69
CA ILE A 28 19.48 4.50 -13.45
C ILE A 28 20.81 3.82 -13.76
N ASP A 29 20.87 2.97 -14.79
CA ASP A 29 22.10 2.27 -15.16
C ASP A 29 23.18 3.26 -15.61
N ALA A 30 22.82 4.32 -16.33
CA ALA A 30 23.72 5.42 -16.68
C ALA A 30 24.25 6.17 -15.43
N LEU A 31 23.38 6.50 -14.48
CA LEU A 31 23.77 7.16 -13.22
C LEU A 31 24.63 6.26 -12.34
N ARG A 32 24.34 4.95 -12.31
CA ARG A 32 25.12 3.95 -11.59
C ARG A 32 26.52 3.83 -12.17
N LEU A 33 26.63 3.75 -13.50
CA LEU A 33 27.92 3.72 -14.19
C LEU A 33 28.70 5.02 -13.95
N GLN A 34 28.04 6.17 -13.94
CA GLN A 34 28.67 7.45 -13.59
C GLN A 34 29.18 7.43 -12.14
N LYS A 35 28.37 6.99 -11.17
CA LYS A 35 28.77 6.87 -9.76
C LYS A 35 29.95 5.91 -9.58
N GLU A 36 29.93 4.75 -10.24
CA GLU A 36 31.03 3.78 -10.21
C GLU A 36 32.32 4.36 -10.80
N ARG A 37 32.24 5.15 -11.86
CA ARG A 37 33.39 5.89 -12.41
C ARG A 37 33.93 6.93 -11.42
N CYS A 38 33.07 7.74 -10.81
CA CYS A 38 33.50 8.72 -9.81
C CYS A 38 34.13 8.06 -8.57
N LEU A 39 33.56 6.94 -8.11
CA LEU A 39 34.12 6.16 -6.99
C LEU A 39 35.48 5.58 -7.33
N LYS A 40 35.61 4.98 -8.51
CA LYS A 40 36.88 4.43 -8.97
C LYS A 40 37.94 5.52 -9.15
N ALA A 41 37.59 6.65 -9.76
CA ALA A 41 38.48 7.79 -9.90
C ALA A 41 38.93 8.32 -8.54
N ARG A 42 38.03 8.36 -7.54
CA ARG A 42 38.39 8.70 -6.16
C ARG A 42 39.29 7.67 -5.50
N GLU A 43 39.03 6.37 -5.67
CA GLU A 43 39.89 5.32 -5.11
C GLU A 43 41.30 5.35 -5.72
N ASP A 44 41.40 5.55 -7.04
CA ASP A 44 42.67 5.67 -7.75
C ASP A 44 43.43 6.93 -7.29
N LEU A 45 42.72 8.06 -7.16
CA LEU A 45 43.26 9.29 -6.56
C LEU A 45 43.79 9.06 -5.13
N MET A 46 43.02 8.40 -4.26
CA MET A 46 43.47 8.14 -2.88
C MET A 46 44.70 7.23 -2.84
N LYS A 47 44.80 6.24 -3.75
CA LYS A 47 46.00 5.41 -3.87
C LYS A 47 47.21 6.20 -4.35
N GLU A 48 47.02 7.10 -5.30
CA GLU A 48 48.09 7.98 -5.79
C GLU A 48 48.54 8.94 -4.69
N ILE A 49 47.60 9.52 -3.94
CA ILE A 49 47.89 10.35 -2.76
C ILE A 49 48.66 9.58 -1.68
N ASP A 50 48.33 8.30 -1.44
CA ASP A 50 49.04 7.45 -0.46
C ASP A 50 50.47 7.09 -0.93
N LEU A 51 50.75 7.13 -2.24
CA LEU A 51 52.06 6.83 -2.83
C LEU A 51 52.92 8.08 -3.05
N ALA A 52 52.28 9.25 -3.14
CA ALA A 52 52.88 10.52 -3.50
C ALA A 52 53.14 11.41 -2.27
N HIS A 53 54.13 12.31 -2.34
CA HIS A 53 54.25 13.37 -1.33
C HIS A 53 53.12 14.40 -1.49
N GLU A 54 52.72 15.08 -0.40
CA GLU A 54 51.58 16.01 -0.33
C GLU A 54 51.56 17.08 -1.46
N GLU A 55 52.72 17.42 -2.03
CA GLU A 55 52.86 18.34 -3.16
C GLU A 55 52.35 17.77 -4.51
N GLU A 56 52.45 16.47 -4.75
CA GLU A 56 51.95 15.82 -5.97
C GLU A 56 50.42 15.62 -5.93
N ALA A 57 49.86 15.43 -4.73
CA ALA A 57 48.41 15.37 -4.49
C ALA A 57 47.69 16.69 -4.91
N LEU A 58 48.39 17.82 -4.86
CA LEU A 58 47.88 19.12 -5.31
C LEU A 58 47.75 19.23 -6.83
N GLY A 59 48.56 18.49 -7.60
CA GLY A 59 48.44 18.43 -9.06
C GLY A 59 47.13 17.76 -9.51
N PHE A 60 46.69 16.73 -8.80
CA PHE A 60 45.43 16.04 -9.07
C PHE A 60 44.18 16.87 -8.73
N LEU A 61 44.30 17.88 -7.86
CA LEU A 61 43.18 18.78 -7.53
C LEU A 61 42.76 19.66 -8.71
N GLU A 62 43.64 19.92 -9.68
CA GLU A 62 43.25 20.59 -10.93
C GLU A 62 42.34 19.71 -11.79
N GLU A 63 42.53 18.39 -11.75
CA GLU A 63 41.66 17.44 -12.44
C GLU A 63 40.31 17.29 -11.72
N ILE A 64 40.31 17.32 -10.38
CA ILE A 64 39.08 17.33 -9.56
C ILE A 64 38.27 18.63 -9.76
N ARG A 65 38.94 19.76 -9.97
CA ARG A 65 38.27 21.04 -10.30
C ARG A 65 37.49 20.97 -11.60
N ALA A 66 37.88 20.10 -12.54
CA ALA A 66 37.15 19.90 -13.78
C ALA A 66 35.84 19.10 -13.60
N ASP A 67 35.69 18.35 -12.50
CA ASP A 67 34.48 17.60 -12.17
C ASP A 67 34.01 17.80 -10.70
N PRO A 68 33.15 18.81 -10.44
CA PRO A 68 32.64 19.10 -9.11
C PRO A 68 31.88 17.95 -8.43
N ASP A 69 31.36 16.98 -9.20
CA ASP A 69 30.64 15.83 -8.65
C ASP A 69 31.57 14.88 -7.90
N MET A 70 32.88 14.86 -8.21
CA MET A 70 33.86 14.10 -7.44
C MET A 70 34.00 14.60 -5.99
N LEU A 71 33.94 15.92 -5.76
CA LEU A 71 34.07 16.53 -4.43
C LEU A 71 32.95 16.09 -3.47
N ILE A 72 31.76 15.86 -4.02
CA ILE A 72 30.57 15.42 -3.28
C ILE A 72 30.26 13.94 -3.47
N SER A 73 31.14 13.18 -4.14
CA SER A 73 30.99 11.74 -4.21
C SER A 73 31.25 11.13 -2.83
N HIS A 74 30.32 10.29 -2.40
CA HIS A 74 30.43 9.59 -1.12
C HIS A 74 30.85 8.16 -1.42
N ASP A 75 31.77 7.62 -0.63
CA ASP A 75 32.15 6.22 -0.72
C ASP A 75 31.01 5.31 -0.23
N ARG A 76 31.26 4.00 -0.15
CA ARG A 76 30.28 3.02 0.39
C ARG A 76 29.87 3.31 1.84
N TYR A 77 30.57 4.20 2.51
CA TYR A 77 30.41 4.58 3.90
C TYR A 77 29.81 5.99 4.05
N GLY A 78 29.51 6.72 2.97
CA GLY A 78 29.02 8.09 3.14
C GLY A 78 30.13 9.10 3.46
N SER A 79 31.40 8.72 3.41
CA SER A 79 32.52 9.67 3.58
C SER A 79 32.76 10.40 2.27
N THR A 80 32.87 11.73 2.29
CA THR A 80 33.31 12.53 1.13
C THR A 80 34.84 12.60 1.07
N LEU A 81 35.40 13.14 -0.02
CA LEU A 81 36.83 13.41 -0.11
C LEU A 81 37.32 14.34 1.03
N LEU A 82 36.46 15.28 1.46
CA LEU A 82 36.75 16.14 2.61
C LEU A 82 36.81 15.36 3.93
N HIS A 83 35.88 14.42 4.15
CA HIS A 83 35.89 13.58 5.35
C HIS A 83 37.17 12.74 5.42
N GLU A 84 37.57 12.15 4.29
CA GLU A 84 38.78 11.32 4.19
C GLU A 84 40.07 12.15 4.36
N ALA A 85 40.13 13.34 3.75
CA ALA A 85 41.27 14.24 3.94
C ALA A 85 41.40 14.69 5.40
N CYS A 86 40.28 14.97 6.08
CA CYS A 86 40.29 15.34 7.49
C CYS A 86 40.67 14.16 8.40
N SER A 87 40.14 12.96 8.16
CA SER A 87 40.41 11.79 9.00
C SER A 87 41.87 11.33 8.94
N ARG A 88 42.55 11.60 7.83
CA ARG A 88 43.97 11.29 7.63
C ARG A 88 44.92 12.44 8.01
N GLY A 89 44.42 13.54 8.56
CA GLY A 89 45.26 14.70 8.91
C GLY A 89 45.81 15.47 7.70
N MET A 90 45.26 15.27 6.50
CA MET A 90 45.74 15.87 5.25
C MET A 90 45.26 17.31 5.07
N LYS A 91 45.87 18.22 5.82
CA LYS A 91 45.45 19.62 5.91
C LYS A 91 45.39 20.34 4.57
N GLN A 92 46.41 20.21 3.71
CA GLN A 92 46.44 20.93 2.44
C GLN A 92 45.38 20.42 1.46
N LEU A 93 45.14 19.10 1.44
CA LEU A 93 44.09 18.49 0.64
C LEU A 93 42.70 18.95 1.10
N ALA A 94 42.43 18.98 2.40
CA ALA A 94 41.17 19.48 2.94
C ALA A 94 40.93 20.96 2.57
N LEU A 95 41.97 21.80 2.65
CA LEU A 95 41.92 23.20 2.25
C LEU A 95 41.67 23.38 0.76
N ALA A 96 42.27 22.54 -0.07
CA ALA A 96 42.09 22.58 -1.51
C ALA A 96 40.69 22.09 -1.93
N VAL A 97 40.15 21.05 -1.29
CA VAL A 97 38.76 20.59 -1.48
C VAL A 97 37.76 21.69 -1.12
N LEU A 98 37.99 22.41 -0.01
CA LEU A 98 37.16 23.56 0.39
C LEU A 98 37.27 24.73 -0.59
N SER A 99 38.48 25.00 -1.09
CA SER A 99 38.70 26.09 -2.05
C SER A 99 38.09 25.77 -3.42
N ALA A 100 38.20 24.52 -3.89
CA ALA A 100 37.55 24.05 -5.10
C ALA A 100 36.02 24.13 -4.99
N ALA A 101 35.45 23.86 -3.80
CA ALA A 101 34.01 23.98 -3.56
C ALA A 101 33.50 25.43 -3.58
N GLU A 102 34.32 26.42 -3.20
CA GLU A 102 33.98 27.85 -3.27
C GLU A 102 34.05 28.42 -4.70
N GLU A 103 34.89 27.83 -5.57
CA GLU A 103 35.06 28.26 -6.96
C GLU A 103 33.89 27.79 -7.87
N VAL A 104 33.08 26.83 -7.42
CA VAL A 104 31.87 26.41 -8.13
C VAL A 104 30.77 27.45 -7.92
N GLY A 105 30.14 27.94 -9.00
CA GLY A 105 29.19 29.06 -8.91
C GLY A 105 28.11 28.95 -7.83
N GLU A 106 27.61 30.10 -7.32
CA GLU A 106 26.79 30.24 -6.09
C GLU A 106 25.68 29.19 -5.91
N ALA A 107 24.94 28.87 -6.97
CA ALA A 107 23.84 27.89 -6.91
C ALA A 107 24.34 26.46 -6.63
N THR A 108 25.51 26.11 -7.13
CA THR A 108 26.17 24.82 -6.92
C THR A 108 26.91 24.79 -5.60
N GLN A 109 27.50 25.92 -5.18
CA GLN A 109 28.18 26.09 -3.90
C GLN A 109 27.27 25.76 -2.70
N GLN A 110 26.02 26.23 -2.71
CA GLN A 110 25.09 25.97 -1.61
C GLN A 110 24.79 24.47 -1.47
N LYS A 111 24.57 23.78 -2.60
CA LYS A 111 24.33 22.34 -2.66
C LYS A 111 25.57 21.52 -2.29
N LEU A 112 26.76 21.98 -2.71
CA LEU A 112 28.04 21.38 -2.34
C LEU A 112 28.30 21.52 -0.85
N THR A 113 28.05 22.70 -0.28
CA THR A 113 28.21 22.97 1.16
C THR A 113 27.20 22.16 1.99
N GLU A 114 25.98 21.96 1.50
CA GLU A 114 25.05 21.09 2.22
C GLU A 114 25.51 19.62 2.23
N LYS A 115 26.11 19.14 1.13
CA LYS A 115 26.54 17.75 0.96
C LYS A 115 27.92 17.43 1.54
N LEU A 116 28.91 18.30 1.38
CA LEU A 116 30.27 18.12 1.92
C LEU A 116 30.26 18.00 3.44
N PHE A 117 29.25 18.58 4.08
CA PHE A 117 29.09 18.64 5.54
C PHE A 117 27.89 17.84 6.04
N GLN A 118 27.28 16.99 5.19
CA GLN A 118 26.37 15.96 5.67
C GLN A 118 27.14 15.00 6.60
N ARG A 119 26.46 14.51 7.64
CA ARG A 119 27.03 13.51 8.54
C ARG A 119 27.37 12.26 7.73
N ASP A 120 28.57 11.73 7.94
CA ASP A 120 28.89 10.39 7.45
C ASP A 120 28.05 9.32 8.21
N TYR A 121 28.17 8.06 7.78
CA TYR A 121 27.52 6.93 8.44
C TYR A 121 27.90 6.71 9.91
N ARG A 122 29.03 7.25 10.37
CA ARG A 122 29.47 7.18 11.78
C ARG A 122 28.84 8.29 12.63
N GLY A 123 27.95 9.09 12.05
CA GLY A 123 27.36 10.26 12.71
C GLY A 123 28.38 11.38 12.94
N GLN A 124 29.57 11.27 12.35
CA GLN A 124 30.59 12.30 12.40
C GLN A 124 30.21 13.37 11.39
N THR A 125 29.80 14.51 11.93
CA THR A 125 29.85 15.76 11.16
C THR A 125 31.30 16.23 11.28
N PRO A 126 31.90 16.91 10.29
CA PRO A 126 33.08 17.71 10.55
C PRO A 126 32.69 18.69 11.66
N ARG A 127 33.08 18.41 12.91
CA ARG A 127 32.30 18.75 14.13
C ARG A 127 32.29 20.24 14.51
N LEU A 128 32.68 21.13 13.59
CA LEU A 128 33.01 22.52 13.91
C LEU A 128 32.38 23.58 12.99
N TYR A 129 31.37 23.25 12.18
CA TYR A 129 30.78 24.27 11.30
C TYR A 129 29.81 25.23 12.01
N LYS A 130 28.98 24.77 12.96
CA LYS A 130 27.88 25.58 13.51
C LYS A 130 28.32 26.77 14.39
N LYS A 131 29.60 26.85 14.77
CA LYS A 131 30.15 27.92 15.63
C LYS A 131 30.95 28.99 14.88
N LEU A 132 31.22 28.85 13.57
CA LEU A 132 32.34 29.57 12.95
C LEU A 132 32.08 30.22 11.58
N ILE A 133 30.87 30.72 11.31
CA ILE A 133 30.62 31.57 10.12
C ILE A 133 31.29 32.96 10.31
N GLY A 134 32.24 33.31 9.43
CA GLY A 134 32.92 34.61 9.32
C GLY A 134 34.06 34.61 8.28
N PRO A 135 34.42 35.75 7.62
CA PRO A 135 35.13 35.74 6.34
C PRO A 135 36.65 35.49 6.44
N SER A 136 37.14 34.76 5.42
CA SER A 136 38.50 34.63 4.83
C SER A 136 39.70 34.25 5.72
N ALA A 137 39.74 34.63 7.00
CA ALA A 137 40.87 34.33 7.90
C ALA A 137 40.76 32.95 8.61
N ARG A 138 39.72 32.16 8.33
CA ARG A 138 39.41 30.90 9.04
C ARG A 138 39.77 29.62 8.31
N LYS A 139 40.22 29.66 7.04
CA LYS A 139 40.54 28.44 6.27
C LYS A 139 41.61 27.59 6.97
N VAL A 140 42.74 28.20 7.30
CA VAL A 140 43.86 27.54 7.98
C VAL A 140 43.46 27.05 9.37
N ALA A 141 42.70 27.85 10.13
CA ALA A 141 42.22 27.48 11.47
C ALA A 141 41.17 26.35 11.45
N MET A 142 40.35 26.27 10.40
CA MET A 142 39.36 25.21 10.20
C MET A 142 40.03 23.88 9.86
N ALA A 143 41.00 23.88 8.94
CA ALA A 143 41.76 22.67 8.62
C ALA A 143 42.68 22.25 9.78
N ASP A 144 43.29 23.19 10.50
CA ASP A 144 44.05 22.90 11.73
C ASP A 144 43.19 22.28 12.84
N ALA A 145 41.96 22.77 13.03
CA ALA A 145 41.06 22.22 14.04
C ALA A 145 40.53 20.82 13.67
N LEU A 146 40.37 20.54 12.37
CA LEU A 146 39.90 19.23 11.90
C LEU A 146 41.01 18.16 11.95
N CYS A 147 42.27 18.53 11.68
CA CYS A 147 43.40 17.58 11.68
C CYS A 147 44.03 17.38 13.08
N LYS A 148 43.86 18.32 14.03
CA LYS A 148 44.44 18.17 15.39
C LYS A 148 43.70 17.16 16.28
N ASP A 149 42.41 16.92 16.02
CA ASP A 149 41.64 15.94 16.80
C ASP A 149 41.98 14.48 16.43
N SER A 150 42.64 14.23 15.29
CA SER A 150 43.08 12.87 14.88
C SER A 150 44.43 12.45 15.47
N GLU A 151 45.24 13.38 15.96
CA GLU A 151 46.58 13.10 16.51
C GLU A 151 46.56 12.76 18.02
N SER A 152 45.40 12.82 18.69
CA SER A 152 45.32 12.66 20.16
C SER A 152 44.81 11.30 20.67
N ASP A 153 44.80 10.24 19.85
CA ASP A 153 44.19 8.95 20.20
C ASP A 153 45.10 7.72 19.99
N ASP A 154 46.38 7.83 20.37
CA ASP A 154 47.38 6.75 20.29
C ASP A 154 47.27 5.72 21.44
N GLY A 155 46.06 5.32 21.83
CA GLY A 155 45.88 4.44 23.00
C GLY A 155 44.59 3.65 23.04
N TYR A 156 44.34 2.78 22.04
CA TYR A 156 43.26 1.78 22.16
C TYR A 156 43.68 0.41 21.59
N GLU A 157 44.07 -0.50 22.48
CA GLU A 157 44.20 -1.93 22.20
C GLU A 157 42.82 -2.56 21.95
N GLY A 158 42.77 -3.49 21.00
CA GLY A 158 41.55 -3.95 20.35
C GLY A 158 40.54 -4.71 21.23
N SER A 159 39.27 -4.36 21.04
CA SER A 159 38.12 -5.22 21.33
C SER A 159 37.11 -5.14 20.18
N THR A 160 36.92 -6.26 19.49
CA THR A 160 36.05 -6.46 18.32
C THR A 160 34.57 -6.64 18.69
N ASP A 161 33.91 -5.61 19.25
CA ASP A 161 32.47 -5.68 19.62
C ASP A 161 31.68 -4.37 19.34
N VAL A 162 32.06 -3.57 18.34
CA VAL A 162 31.52 -2.19 18.15
C VAL A 162 30.34 -2.08 17.16
N GLU A 163 29.84 -3.18 16.55
CA GLU A 163 28.75 -3.08 15.57
C GLU A 163 27.31 -3.01 16.16
N GLU A 164 27.10 -3.10 17.47
CA GLU A 164 25.73 -3.11 18.06
C GLU A 164 25.30 -1.83 18.80
N GLN A 165 26.17 -0.81 18.97
CA GLN A 165 25.83 0.40 19.73
C GLN A 165 25.36 1.61 18.89
N SER A 166 25.49 1.57 17.57
CA SER A 166 25.11 2.70 16.69
C SER A 166 23.60 2.81 16.42
N ASP A 167 22.83 1.75 16.63
CA ASP A 167 21.38 1.75 16.40
C ASP A 167 20.58 2.26 17.61
N ALA A 168 21.22 2.41 18.78
CA ALA A 168 20.58 2.92 19.99
C ALA A 168 20.38 4.46 19.96
N ALA A 169 21.17 5.19 19.17
CA ALA A 169 21.13 6.66 19.15
C ALA A 169 19.97 7.25 18.32
N LEU A 170 19.28 6.44 17.49
CA LEU A 170 18.09 6.83 16.74
C LEU A 170 16.77 6.58 17.52
N ASN A 171 16.84 5.91 18.67
CA ASN A 171 15.71 5.71 19.59
C ASN A 171 15.82 6.62 20.82
N SER A 172 16.22 7.89 20.63
CA SER A 172 15.83 8.91 21.62
C SER A 172 14.32 9.14 21.47
N ASP A 173 13.57 8.20 22.05
CA ASP A 173 12.15 8.30 22.39
C ASP A 173 11.99 9.55 23.26
N SER A 174 11.96 10.73 22.65
CA SER A 174 11.28 11.85 23.26
C SER A 174 9.83 11.41 23.36
N ASP A 175 9.43 10.97 24.55
CA ASP A 175 8.10 10.47 24.97
C ASP A 175 6.89 11.38 24.61
N ASP A 176 7.12 12.44 23.85
CA ASP A 176 6.14 13.46 23.46
C ASP A 176 5.42 13.11 22.15
N ASP A 177 5.05 11.84 21.95
CA ASP A 177 4.13 11.47 20.87
C ASP A 177 2.78 12.17 21.15
N PRO A 178 2.25 13.01 20.23
CA PRO A 178 1.10 13.84 20.54
C PRO A 178 -0.13 12.98 20.90
N PRO A 179 -1.02 13.48 21.78
CA PRO A 179 -2.20 12.72 22.19
C PRO A 179 -3.05 12.35 20.96
N PRO A 180 -3.55 11.11 20.87
CA PRO A 180 -4.22 10.62 19.66
C PRO A 180 -5.50 11.40 19.37
N VAL A 181 -5.66 11.83 18.12
CA VAL A 181 -6.85 12.54 17.64
C VAL A 181 -7.94 11.53 17.26
N ARG A 182 -8.49 10.86 18.28
CA ARG A 182 -9.42 9.71 18.13
C ARG A 182 -10.66 10.02 17.30
N VAL A 183 -11.14 11.26 17.26
CA VAL A 183 -12.34 11.64 16.50
C VAL A 183 -12.20 11.45 14.99
N LEU A 184 -10.96 11.38 14.46
CA LEU A 184 -10.72 11.05 13.04
C LEU A 184 -11.16 9.62 12.68
N LEU A 185 -11.31 8.73 13.67
CA LEU A 185 -11.99 7.43 13.52
C LEU A 185 -13.37 7.62 12.92
N LEU A 186 -14.17 8.58 13.40
CA LEU A 186 -15.53 8.81 12.89
C LEU A 186 -15.51 9.29 11.44
N ALA A 187 -14.58 10.17 11.08
CA ALA A 187 -14.44 10.64 9.70
C ALA A 187 -14.11 9.50 8.72
N PHE A 188 -13.23 8.58 9.14
CA PHE A 188 -12.90 7.38 8.38
C PHE A 188 -14.09 6.41 8.34
N MET A 189 -14.75 6.21 9.49
CA MET A 189 -15.93 5.37 9.62
C MET A 189 -17.05 5.78 8.67
N PHE A 190 -17.41 7.07 8.60
CA PHE A 190 -18.49 7.51 7.71
C PHE A 190 -18.20 7.28 6.22
N MET A 191 -16.94 7.39 5.78
CA MET A 191 -16.57 7.00 4.41
C MET A 191 -16.86 5.51 4.16
N PHE A 192 -16.45 4.65 5.09
CA PHE A 192 -16.64 3.21 4.98
C PHE A 192 -18.07 2.74 5.32
N GLN A 193 -18.90 3.57 5.97
CA GLN A 193 -20.35 3.34 6.02
C GLN A 193 -20.97 3.57 4.64
N GLY A 194 -20.51 4.58 3.89
CA GLY A 194 -20.90 4.81 2.50
C GLY A 194 -20.54 3.61 1.60
N TYR A 195 -19.33 3.08 1.73
CA TYR A 195 -18.96 1.82 1.08
C TYR A 195 -19.79 0.64 1.62
N GLY A 196 -20.01 0.57 2.94
CA GLY A 196 -20.88 -0.39 3.59
C GLY A 196 -22.29 -0.44 2.98
N ALA A 197 -22.81 0.69 2.48
CA ALA A 197 -24.10 0.78 1.80
C ALA A 197 -24.12 0.22 0.37
N MET A 198 -22.95 -0.15 -0.16
CA MET A 198 -22.76 -0.82 -1.45
C MET A 198 -22.43 -2.31 -1.28
N VAL A 199 -22.37 -2.80 -0.04
CA VAL A 199 -22.17 -4.23 0.23
C VAL A 199 -23.21 -4.70 1.23
N GLY A 200 -23.40 -6.00 1.35
CA GLY A 200 -24.24 -6.54 2.41
C GLY A 200 -25.75 -6.38 2.19
N ASN A 201 -26.46 -5.99 3.26
CA ASN A 201 -27.92 -5.91 3.25
C ASN A 201 -28.49 -4.93 2.17
N PRO A 202 -27.93 -3.72 1.99
CA PRO A 202 -28.38 -2.81 0.93
C PRO A 202 -28.15 -3.33 -0.49
N GLN A 203 -27.04 -4.03 -0.73
CA GLN A 203 -26.76 -4.66 -2.03
C GLN A 203 -27.79 -5.76 -2.34
N HIS A 204 -28.10 -6.60 -1.35
CA HIS A 204 -29.13 -7.64 -1.48
C HIS A 204 -30.50 -7.02 -1.78
N ALA A 205 -30.88 -5.97 -1.06
CA ALA A 205 -32.13 -5.27 -1.32
C ALA A 205 -32.16 -4.58 -2.70
N LEU A 206 -31.05 -4.01 -3.15
CA LEU A 206 -30.90 -3.44 -4.49
C LEU A 206 -31.09 -4.52 -5.56
N LYS A 207 -30.45 -5.68 -5.41
CA LYS A 207 -30.61 -6.84 -6.31
C LYS A 207 -32.08 -7.25 -6.43
N HIS A 208 -32.79 -7.37 -5.30
CA HIS A 208 -34.23 -7.67 -5.29
C HIS A 208 -35.07 -6.58 -5.94
N LYS A 209 -34.79 -5.30 -5.66
CA LYS A 209 -35.54 -4.17 -6.21
C LYS A 209 -35.44 -4.08 -7.74
N LEU A 210 -34.30 -4.49 -8.30
CA LEU A 210 -34.05 -4.53 -9.75
C LEU A 210 -34.61 -5.80 -10.43
N GLY A 211 -35.18 -6.74 -9.67
CA GLY A 211 -35.70 -8.00 -10.23
C GLY A 211 -34.60 -8.91 -10.81
N VAL A 212 -33.39 -8.83 -10.26
CA VAL A 212 -32.25 -9.64 -10.74
C VAL A 212 -32.44 -11.08 -10.28
N HIS A 213 -32.94 -11.91 -11.19
CA HIS A 213 -33.20 -13.34 -10.99
C HIS A 213 -32.45 -14.19 -12.02
N GLY A 214 -32.14 -15.44 -11.66
CA GLY A 214 -31.42 -16.36 -12.53
C GLY A 214 -29.91 -16.16 -12.52
N LYS A 215 -29.20 -17.16 -13.07
CA LYS A 215 -27.74 -17.24 -13.05
C LYS A 215 -27.08 -16.12 -13.84
N THR A 216 -27.55 -15.86 -15.06
CA THR A 216 -26.97 -14.85 -15.98
C THR A 216 -27.08 -13.43 -15.42
N MET A 217 -28.29 -12.98 -15.06
CA MET A 217 -28.49 -11.64 -14.50
C MET A 217 -27.78 -11.47 -13.15
N SER A 218 -27.72 -12.52 -12.32
CA SER A 218 -26.95 -12.47 -11.06
C SER A 218 -25.44 -12.30 -11.33
N ALA A 219 -24.91 -12.98 -12.35
CA ALA A 219 -23.52 -12.82 -12.76
C ALA A 219 -23.23 -11.41 -13.29
N GLU A 220 -24.13 -10.84 -14.11
CA GLU A 220 -24.00 -9.46 -14.59
C GLU A 220 -24.10 -8.43 -13.45
N PHE A 221 -24.97 -8.66 -12.48
CA PHE A 221 -25.05 -7.83 -11.28
C PHE A 221 -23.76 -7.93 -10.45
N GLN A 222 -23.20 -9.13 -10.28
CA GLN A 222 -21.93 -9.33 -9.60
C GLN A 222 -20.80 -8.60 -10.33
N GLU A 223 -20.71 -8.70 -11.66
CA GLU A 223 -19.75 -7.95 -12.47
C GLU A 223 -19.94 -6.44 -12.30
N ALA A 224 -21.19 -5.96 -12.31
CA ALA A 224 -21.49 -4.56 -12.03
C ALA A 224 -20.99 -4.14 -10.64
N THR A 225 -21.10 -4.99 -9.62
CA THR A 225 -20.54 -4.69 -8.29
C THR A 225 -19.00 -4.73 -8.26
N ALA A 226 -18.38 -5.62 -9.05
CA ALA A 226 -16.92 -5.72 -9.15
C ALA A 226 -16.28 -4.46 -9.79
N THR A 227 -17.06 -3.67 -10.54
CA THR A 227 -16.61 -2.36 -11.05
C THR A 227 -16.18 -1.40 -9.95
N PHE A 228 -16.62 -1.60 -8.70
CA PHE A 228 -16.13 -0.83 -7.56
C PHE A 228 -14.64 -1.04 -7.33
N GLN A 229 -14.15 -2.28 -7.29
CA GLN A 229 -12.73 -2.54 -7.05
C GLN A 229 -11.88 -2.10 -8.24
N LEU A 230 -12.39 -2.29 -9.47
CA LEU A 230 -11.74 -1.78 -10.68
C LEU A 230 -11.61 -0.25 -10.64
N ALA A 231 -12.71 0.47 -10.36
CA ALA A 231 -12.70 1.92 -10.28
C ALA A 231 -11.80 2.43 -9.14
N LYS A 232 -11.80 1.73 -8.00
CA LYS A 232 -10.90 2.01 -6.87
C LYS A 232 -9.43 1.90 -7.31
N MET A 233 -9.06 0.79 -7.93
CA MET A 233 -7.72 0.54 -8.45
C MET A 233 -7.30 1.59 -9.50
N VAL A 234 -8.14 1.85 -10.51
CA VAL A 234 -7.89 2.86 -11.54
C VAL A 234 -7.69 4.23 -10.90
N MET A 235 -8.52 4.61 -9.92
CA MET A 235 -8.40 5.90 -9.27
C MET A 235 -7.15 6.05 -8.40
N ARG A 236 -6.54 4.96 -7.92
CA ARG A 236 -5.20 5.04 -7.29
C ARG A 236 -4.14 5.55 -8.25
N ILE A 237 -4.20 5.13 -9.52
CA ILE A 237 -3.30 5.59 -10.59
C ILE A 237 -3.73 6.99 -11.04
N CYS A 238 -5.00 7.17 -11.33
CA CYS A 238 -5.53 8.41 -11.90
C CYS A 238 -5.39 9.61 -10.95
N GLN A 239 -5.48 9.44 -9.63
CA GLN A 239 -5.23 10.57 -8.72
C GLN A 239 -3.79 11.12 -8.84
N ILE A 240 -2.82 10.26 -9.17
CA ILE A 240 -1.44 10.66 -9.44
C ILE A 240 -1.34 11.35 -10.82
N ALA A 241 -2.13 10.95 -11.80
CA ALA A 241 -2.10 11.57 -13.13
C ALA A 241 -2.86 12.91 -13.19
N PHE A 242 -4.06 12.97 -12.59
CA PHE A 242 -5.04 14.02 -12.82
C PHE A 242 -5.20 14.99 -11.65
N LEU A 243 -4.97 14.57 -10.41
CA LEU A 243 -5.16 15.43 -9.24
C LEU A 243 -3.85 16.11 -8.79
N VAL A 244 -2.93 16.30 -9.74
CA VAL A 244 -1.60 16.94 -9.55
C VAL A 244 -1.70 18.30 -8.88
N PHE A 245 -2.75 19.06 -9.18
CA PHE A 245 -2.92 20.42 -8.69
C PHE A 245 -3.71 20.52 -7.39
N THR A 246 -4.27 19.40 -6.92
CA THR A 246 -5.09 19.36 -5.72
C THR A 246 -4.20 18.99 -4.54
N ASP A 247 -4.31 19.73 -3.44
CA ASP A 247 -3.64 19.33 -2.20
C ASP A 247 -4.24 18.01 -1.69
N PRO A 248 -3.48 17.16 -0.99
CA PRO A 248 -3.99 15.88 -0.49
C PRO A 248 -5.28 16.02 0.34
N ALA A 249 -5.46 17.09 1.10
CA ALA A 249 -6.69 17.29 1.85
C ALA A 249 -7.87 17.71 0.94
N GLY A 250 -7.61 18.48 -0.11
CA GLY A 250 -8.54 18.71 -1.23
C GLY A 250 -9.03 17.40 -1.86
N ILE A 251 -8.13 16.45 -2.11
CA ILE A 251 -8.49 15.11 -2.64
C ILE A 251 -9.42 14.36 -1.67
N VAL A 252 -9.17 14.47 -0.36
CA VAL A 252 -10.07 13.89 0.67
C VAL A 252 -11.45 14.56 0.67
N TYR A 253 -11.56 15.87 0.44
CA TYR A 253 -12.88 16.51 0.29
C TYR A 253 -13.61 16.05 -0.97
N THR A 254 -12.89 15.95 -2.09
CA THR A 254 -13.43 15.44 -3.35
C THR A 254 -13.95 14.03 -3.17
N SER A 255 -13.24 13.15 -2.47
CA SER A 255 -13.70 11.78 -2.25
C SER A 255 -14.99 11.71 -1.43
N TYR A 256 -15.15 12.54 -0.38
CA TYR A 256 -16.41 12.64 0.34
C TYR A 256 -17.56 13.11 -0.56
N ALA A 257 -17.33 14.11 -1.41
CA ALA A 257 -18.35 14.60 -2.34
C ALA A 257 -18.76 13.53 -3.36
N VAL A 258 -17.79 12.78 -3.90
CA VAL A 258 -18.06 11.68 -4.83
C VAL A 258 -18.81 10.54 -4.12
N MET A 259 -18.48 10.22 -2.87
CA MET A 259 -19.23 9.21 -2.10
C MET A 259 -20.68 9.65 -1.84
N ILE A 260 -20.93 10.93 -1.55
CA ILE A 260 -22.30 11.46 -1.44
C ILE A 260 -23.05 11.23 -2.76
N ALA A 261 -22.45 11.57 -3.89
CA ALA A 261 -23.05 11.35 -5.20
C ALA A 261 -23.35 9.85 -5.44
N ALA A 262 -22.42 8.97 -5.10
CA ALA A 262 -22.60 7.53 -5.21
C ALA A 262 -23.80 7.01 -4.41
N LEU A 263 -24.00 7.52 -3.18
CA LEU A 263 -25.14 7.15 -2.33
C LEU A 263 -26.48 7.71 -2.84
N LEU A 264 -26.46 8.85 -3.52
CA LEU A 264 -27.67 9.45 -4.10
C LEU A 264 -28.15 8.71 -5.36
N VAL A 265 -27.26 8.03 -6.10
CA VAL A 265 -27.62 7.28 -7.32
C VAL A 265 -28.79 6.30 -7.10
N PRO A 266 -28.71 5.32 -6.18
CA PRO A 266 -29.83 4.41 -5.95
C PRO A 266 -31.07 5.16 -5.46
N MET A 267 -30.93 6.15 -4.57
CA MET A 267 -32.06 6.91 -4.04
C MET A 267 -32.86 7.59 -5.14
N VAL A 268 -32.17 8.29 -6.06
CA VAL A 268 -32.78 9.07 -7.12
C VAL A 268 -33.27 8.18 -8.24
N PHE A 269 -32.42 7.29 -8.77
CA PHE A 269 -32.75 6.55 -9.98
C PHE A 269 -33.59 5.29 -9.69
N VAL A 270 -33.21 4.48 -8.70
CA VAL A 270 -33.88 3.19 -8.44
C VAL A 270 -35.16 3.37 -7.63
N TRP A 271 -35.07 4.07 -6.49
CA TRP A 271 -36.22 4.26 -5.61
C TRP A 271 -37.08 5.48 -5.98
N GLY A 272 -36.48 6.55 -6.51
CA GLY A 272 -37.19 7.75 -6.94
C GLY A 272 -37.81 7.61 -8.33
N ALA A 273 -37.00 7.28 -9.34
CA ALA A 273 -37.43 7.21 -10.74
C ALA A 273 -37.84 5.81 -11.21
N GLY A 274 -37.65 4.77 -10.40
CA GLY A 274 -38.03 3.40 -10.75
C GLY A 274 -37.17 2.75 -11.83
N VAL A 275 -35.93 3.22 -12.03
CA VAL A 275 -34.98 2.64 -12.99
C VAL A 275 -34.58 1.23 -12.54
N THR A 276 -34.77 0.24 -13.42
CA THR A 276 -34.44 -1.17 -13.17
C THR A 276 -33.18 -1.65 -13.91
N ASP A 277 -32.59 -0.82 -14.76
CA ASP A 277 -31.43 -1.20 -15.56
C ASP A 277 -30.14 -1.31 -14.75
N LEU A 278 -29.28 -2.28 -15.07
CA LEU A 278 -28.01 -2.52 -14.36
C LEU A 278 -26.97 -1.40 -14.51
N TRP A 279 -27.14 -0.44 -15.44
CA TRP A 279 -26.20 0.68 -15.56
C TRP A 279 -26.20 1.56 -14.30
N VAL A 280 -27.32 1.65 -13.58
CA VAL A 280 -27.41 2.41 -12.33
C VAL A 280 -26.53 1.81 -11.23
N VAL A 281 -26.43 0.48 -11.20
CA VAL A 281 -25.54 -0.27 -10.30
C VAL A 281 -24.10 0.03 -10.67
N ARG A 282 -23.73 -0.09 -11.96
CA ARG A 282 -22.37 0.25 -12.42
C ARG A 282 -22.00 1.69 -12.04
N LEU A 283 -22.90 2.65 -12.28
CA LEU A 283 -22.65 4.05 -11.92
C LEU A 283 -22.42 4.23 -10.41
N GLN A 284 -23.26 3.66 -9.56
CA GLN A 284 -23.11 3.71 -8.11
C GLN A 284 -21.75 3.12 -7.67
N TYR A 285 -21.41 1.93 -8.14
CA TYR A 285 -20.22 1.20 -7.72
C TYR A 285 -18.94 1.85 -8.29
N ILE A 286 -18.96 2.38 -9.51
CA ILE A 286 -17.86 3.18 -10.07
C ILE A 286 -17.62 4.42 -9.21
N LEU A 287 -18.67 5.21 -8.89
CA LEU A 287 -18.51 6.40 -8.07
C LEU A 287 -18.03 6.05 -6.65
N GLY A 288 -18.54 4.97 -6.05
CA GLY A 288 -18.07 4.48 -4.77
C GLY A 288 -16.59 4.08 -4.80
N GLY A 289 -16.19 3.32 -5.81
CA GLY A 289 -14.80 2.90 -6.03
C GLY A 289 -13.89 4.11 -6.21
N VAL A 290 -14.30 5.08 -7.03
CA VAL A 290 -13.59 6.36 -7.20
C VAL A 290 -13.40 7.05 -5.86
N ALA A 291 -14.46 7.19 -5.07
CA ALA A 291 -14.38 7.84 -3.76
C ALA A 291 -13.38 7.15 -2.83
N VAL A 292 -13.46 5.83 -2.65
CA VAL A 292 -12.53 5.11 -1.76
C VAL A 292 -11.09 5.11 -2.30
N GLY A 293 -10.93 5.00 -3.63
CA GLY A 293 -9.66 5.07 -4.33
C GLY A 293 -8.94 6.41 -4.10
N LEU A 294 -9.68 7.52 -4.11
CA LEU A 294 -9.14 8.85 -3.76
C LEU A 294 -8.87 9.00 -2.26
N PHE A 295 -9.70 8.37 -1.42
CA PHE A 295 -9.73 8.62 0.02
C PHE A 295 -8.60 7.94 0.79
N GLU A 296 -8.53 6.61 0.78
CA GLU A 296 -7.86 5.86 1.85
C GLU A 296 -6.36 6.17 1.97
N GLY A 297 -5.55 5.97 0.91
CA GLY A 297 -4.12 6.27 0.93
C GLY A 297 -3.84 7.75 1.22
N THR A 298 -4.65 8.64 0.66
CA THR A 298 -4.53 10.09 0.84
C THR A 298 -4.84 10.52 2.27
N PHE A 299 -5.93 10.03 2.85
CA PHE A 299 -6.33 10.32 4.21
C PHE A 299 -5.26 9.86 5.20
N LEU A 300 -4.79 8.62 5.06
CA LEU A 300 -3.74 8.05 5.90
C LEU A 300 -2.45 8.86 5.82
N SER A 301 -2.06 9.30 4.62
CA SER A 301 -0.91 10.17 4.44
C SER A 301 -1.09 11.51 5.14
N VAL A 302 -2.24 12.19 4.98
CA VAL A 302 -2.51 13.49 5.63
C VAL A 302 -2.44 13.40 7.15
N ILE A 303 -3.01 12.35 7.75
CA ILE A 303 -3.05 12.21 9.21
C ILE A 303 -1.77 11.61 9.80
N SER A 304 -0.80 11.20 8.98
CA SER A 304 0.45 10.57 9.44
C SER A 304 1.24 11.48 10.39
N SER A 305 1.13 12.80 10.22
CA SER A 305 1.80 13.78 11.07
C SER A 305 1.16 13.97 12.45
N LEU A 306 -0.02 13.38 12.70
CA LEU A 306 -0.73 13.44 13.99
C LEU A 306 -0.32 12.32 14.97
N GLY A 307 0.78 11.62 14.68
CA GLY A 307 1.30 10.53 15.51
C GLY A 307 0.73 9.15 15.15
N LYS A 308 1.50 8.11 15.52
CA LYS A 308 1.22 6.70 15.18
C LYS A 308 -0.13 6.25 15.73
N ASN A 309 -0.46 6.69 16.95
CA ASN A 309 -1.70 6.32 17.61
C ASN A 309 -2.95 6.85 16.90
N THR A 310 -2.92 8.10 16.39
CA THR A 310 -4.03 8.69 15.66
C THR A 310 -4.41 7.84 14.44
N LYS A 311 -3.41 7.36 13.69
CA LYS A 311 -3.62 6.54 12.51
C LYS A 311 -4.26 5.20 12.85
N THR A 312 -3.79 4.52 13.89
CA THR A 312 -4.41 3.26 14.33
C THR A 312 -5.87 3.44 14.70
N PHE A 313 -6.24 4.53 15.38
CA PHE A 313 -7.66 4.83 15.64
C PHE A 313 -8.43 5.10 14.35
N ALA A 314 -7.85 5.84 13.40
CA ALA A 314 -8.51 6.12 12.13
C ALA A 314 -8.81 4.85 11.34
N ILE A 315 -7.85 3.92 11.20
CA ILE A 315 -8.04 2.70 10.40
C ILE A 315 -9.07 1.74 10.99
N MET A 316 -9.33 1.78 12.31
CA MET A 316 -10.44 1.04 12.92
C MET A 316 -11.82 1.55 12.46
N GLY A 317 -11.88 2.75 11.88
CA GLY A 317 -13.11 3.30 11.34
C GLY A 317 -13.69 2.43 10.20
N ALA A 318 -12.85 1.78 9.39
CA ALA A 318 -13.33 0.94 8.28
C ALA A 318 -14.26 -0.20 8.74
N PRO A 319 -13.81 -1.14 9.59
CA PRO A 319 -14.68 -2.23 10.05
C PRO A 319 -15.87 -1.74 10.88
N LEU A 320 -15.70 -0.67 11.66
CA LEU A 320 -16.82 -0.07 12.38
C LEU A 320 -17.86 0.55 11.43
N GLY A 321 -17.44 1.04 10.26
CA GLY A 321 -18.34 1.53 9.23
C GLY A 321 -19.21 0.41 8.66
N PHE A 322 -18.60 -0.74 8.34
CA PHE A 322 -19.34 -1.93 7.93
C PHE A 322 -20.27 -2.45 9.03
N PHE A 323 -19.82 -2.44 10.29
CA PHE A 323 -20.64 -2.83 11.44
C PHE A 323 -21.89 -1.96 11.58
N VAL A 324 -21.75 -0.63 11.60
CA VAL A 324 -22.91 0.26 11.74
C VAL A 324 -23.89 0.03 10.58
N ASN A 325 -23.40 -0.08 9.35
CA ASN A 325 -24.29 -0.21 8.20
C ASN A 325 -24.96 -1.58 8.11
N ASN A 326 -24.22 -2.67 8.33
CA ASN A 326 -24.75 -4.01 8.13
C ASN A 326 -25.36 -4.65 9.39
N THR A 327 -24.93 -4.25 10.58
CA THR A 327 -25.52 -4.71 11.84
C THR A 327 -26.63 -3.77 12.28
N ILE A 328 -26.32 -2.50 12.56
CA ILE A 328 -27.30 -1.59 13.18
C ILE A 328 -28.41 -1.26 12.18
N LEU A 329 -28.07 -0.74 11.00
CA LEU A 329 -29.09 -0.43 10.00
C LEU A 329 -29.73 -1.72 9.46
N GLY A 330 -28.94 -2.80 9.28
CA GLY A 330 -29.40 -4.17 9.00
C GLY A 330 -30.58 -4.61 9.84
N LEU A 331 -30.44 -4.50 11.17
CA LEU A 331 -31.49 -4.81 12.12
C LEU A 331 -32.71 -3.90 11.97
N LEU A 332 -32.49 -2.59 11.80
CA LEU A 332 -33.59 -1.66 11.60
C LEU A 332 -34.39 -1.98 10.33
N ASN A 333 -33.74 -2.41 9.24
CA ASN A 333 -34.42 -2.87 8.03
C ASN A 333 -35.24 -4.13 8.26
N TYR A 334 -34.69 -5.09 8.99
CA TYR A 334 -35.43 -6.27 9.40
C TYR A 334 -36.70 -5.90 10.18
N PHE A 335 -36.65 -4.84 11.00
CA PHE A 335 -37.81 -4.27 11.69
C PHE A 335 -38.67 -3.32 10.84
N GLY A 336 -38.51 -3.34 9.52
CA GLY A 336 -39.38 -2.62 8.58
C GLY A 336 -38.88 -1.24 8.15
N MET A 337 -37.68 -0.81 8.57
CA MET A 337 -37.10 0.44 8.07
C MET A 337 -36.81 0.34 6.56
N PRO A 338 -37.33 1.26 5.72
CA PRO A 338 -37.06 1.23 4.29
C PRO A 338 -35.56 1.37 3.97
N VAL A 339 -35.07 0.63 2.97
CA VAL A 339 -33.64 0.64 2.57
C VAL A 339 -33.18 2.01 2.09
N ILE A 340 -34.06 2.84 1.54
CA ILE A 340 -33.74 4.23 1.16
C ILE A 340 -33.21 5.05 2.35
N VAL A 341 -33.62 4.72 3.58
CA VAL A 341 -33.14 5.37 4.80
C VAL A 341 -31.65 5.09 5.04
N TYR A 342 -31.12 3.95 4.59
CA TYR A 342 -29.67 3.67 4.67
C TYR A 342 -28.89 4.69 3.87
N TYR A 343 -29.25 4.84 2.60
CA TYR A 343 -28.56 5.75 1.70
C TYR A 343 -28.67 7.19 2.19
N ALA A 344 -29.86 7.60 2.66
CA ALA A 344 -30.09 8.93 3.22
C ALA A 344 -29.25 9.19 4.48
N TYR A 345 -29.24 8.24 5.43
CA TYR A 345 -28.45 8.32 6.66
C TYR A 345 -26.95 8.44 6.34
N ASN A 346 -26.43 7.55 5.50
CA ASN A 346 -25.01 7.54 5.13
C ASN A 346 -24.61 8.82 4.39
N ALA A 347 -25.46 9.32 3.47
CA ALA A 347 -25.21 10.58 2.77
C ALA A 347 -25.19 11.77 3.74
N ALA A 348 -26.03 11.77 4.79
CA ALA A 348 -26.06 12.81 5.82
C ALA A 348 -24.84 12.76 6.77
N CYS A 349 -24.24 11.60 6.98
CA CYS A 349 -23.03 11.44 7.79
C CYS A 349 -21.77 12.02 7.13
N LEU A 350 -21.66 12.02 5.80
CA LEU A 350 -20.46 12.46 5.08
C LEU A 350 -20.17 13.97 5.25
N PRO A 351 -21.15 14.90 5.23
CA PRO A 351 -20.92 16.30 5.62
C PRO A 351 -20.33 16.46 7.02
N PHE A 352 -20.75 15.63 7.97
CA PHE A 352 -20.19 15.64 9.32
C PHE A 352 -18.75 15.10 9.33
N ALA A 353 -18.44 14.08 8.52
CA ALA A 353 -17.07 13.60 8.28
C ALA A 353 -16.16 14.71 7.72
N ILE A 354 -16.64 15.46 6.71
CA ILE A 354 -15.96 16.62 6.13
C ILE A 354 -15.66 17.65 7.22
N TRP A 355 -16.64 17.97 8.07
CA TRP A 355 -16.48 18.92 9.17
C TRP A 355 -15.43 18.46 10.19
N ILE A 356 -15.48 17.19 10.64
CA ILE A 356 -14.48 16.61 11.55
C ILE A 356 -13.09 16.72 10.93
N PHE A 357 -12.93 16.25 9.69
CA PHE A 357 -11.63 16.25 9.01
C PHE A 357 -11.10 17.68 8.82
N HIS A 358 -11.95 18.63 8.42
CA HIS A 358 -11.57 20.04 8.28
C HIS A 358 -11.09 20.67 9.59
N ARG A 359 -11.69 20.29 10.72
CA ARG A 359 -11.32 20.79 12.05
C ARG A 359 -10.08 20.13 12.63
N LYS A 360 -9.81 18.87 12.29
CA LYS A 360 -8.79 18.04 12.95
C LYS A 360 -7.58 17.71 12.08
N ARG A 361 -7.61 18.02 10.78
CA ARG A 361 -6.42 17.87 9.91
C ARG A 361 -5.28 18.79 10.39
N PRO A 362 -4.01 18.34 10.27
CA PRO A 362 -2.86 19.17 10.60
C PRO A 362 -2.74 20.30 9.56
N ARG A 363 -2.94 21.57 9.97
CA ARG A 363 -2.89 22.72 9.04
C ARG A 363 -1.46 23.19 8.78
N GLU A 364 -0.65 23.26 9.83
CA GLU A 364 0.69 23.88 9.79
C GLU A 364 1.75 22.92 9.23
N VAL A 365 1.74 21.66 9.67
CA VAL A 365 2.72 20.64 9.23
C VAL A 365 2.58 20.36 7.73
N VAL A 366 1.35 20.32 7.21
CA VAL A 366 1.07 20.06 5.80
C VAL A 366 1.54 21.21 4.91
N ALA A 367 1.40 22.46 5.36
CA ALA A 367 1.84 23.63 4.60
C ALA A 367 3.38 23.74 4.50
N VAL A 368 4.09 23.38 5.57
CA VAL A 368 5.56 23.49 5.63
C VAL A 368 6.25 22.32 4.93
N LYS A 369 5.75 21.08 5.08
CA LYS A 369 6.37 19.89 4.50
C LYS A 369 6.03 19.68 3.02
N ASN A 370 4.87 20.14 2.54
CA ASN A 370 4.47 20.02 1.15
C ASN A 370 4.91 21.22 0.29
N LYS A 371 6.20 21.59 0.32
CA LYS A 371 6.76 22.53 -0.69
C LYS A 371 6.77 21.95 -2.13
N GLY A 372 6.06 20.85 -2.39
CA GLY A 372 5.77 20.30 -3.71
C GLY A 372 4.32 19.88 -3.85
N LYS A 373 3.72 20.09 -5.03
CA LYS A 373 2.41 19.55 -5.42
C LYS A 373 2.44 18.01 -5.39
N GLY A 374 1.34 17.35 -5.02
CA GLY A 374 1.29 15.92 -4.67
C GLY A 374 1.98 14.96 -5.67
N CYS A 375 1.82 15.19 -6.97
CA CYS A 375 2.42 14.31 -7.98
C CYS A 375 3.91 14.54 -8.18
N LYS A 376 4.43 15.73 -7.86
CA LYS A 376 5.88 15.94 -7.85
C LYS A 376 6.51 15.10 -6.74
N VAL A 377 5.87 15.03 -5.57
CA VAL A 377 6.31 14.17 -4.46
C VAL A 377 6.24 12.71 -4.85
N PHE A 378 5.11 12.25 -5.39
CA PHE A 378 4.94 10.87 -5.84
C PHE A 378 5.93 10.48 -6.95
N TRP A 379 6.06 11.31 -7.99
CA TRP A 379 6.98 11.07 -9.11
C TRP A 379 8.44 11.05 -8.66
N ASN A 380 8.83 11.96 -7.77
CA ASN A 380 10.18 11.94 -7.19
C ASN A 380 10.40 10.67 -6.37
N SER A 381 9.40 10.21 -5.61
CA SER A 381 9.46 8.94 -4.89
C SER A 381 9.57 7.74 -5.82
N LEU A 382 8.91 7.77 -6.98
CA LEU A 382 9.04 6.71 -7.99
C LEU A 382 10.41 6.71 -8.68
N LYS A 383 11.07 7.85 -8.83
CA LYS A 383 12.47 7.86 -9.34
C LYS A 383 13.43 7.14 -8.40
N CYS A 384 13.12 7.16 -7.11
CA CYS A 384 13.84 6.49 -6.03
C CYS A 384 13.17 5.17 -5.63
N TRP A 385 12.45 4.50 -6.54
CA TRP A 385 11.67 3.30 -6.20
C TRP A 385 12.54 2.17 -5.62
N LEU A 386 13.78 2.03 -6.08
CA LEU A 386 14.72 1.02 -5.59
C LEU A 386 15.02 1.15 -4.10
N ASP A 387 14.89 2.34 -3.53
CA ASP A 387 15.21 2.60 -2.13
C ASP A 387 14.15 2.02 -1.17
N TRP A 388 12.91 1.84 -1.63
CA TRP A 388 11.79 1.48 -0.76
C TRP A 388 10.89 0.34 -1.28
N VAL A 389 10.71 0.20 -2.60
CA VAL A 389 9.85 -0.84 -3.20
C VAL A 389 10.32 -2.26 -2.85
N PRO A 390 11.62 -2.63 -2.96
CA PRO A 390 12.04 -4.00 -2.64
C PRO A 390 11.68 -4.42 -1.21
N ILE A 391 11.79 -3.49 -0.26
CA ILE A 391 11.46 -3.70 1.14
C ILE A 391 9.93 -3.83 1.34
N MET A 392 9.14 -3.21 0.46
CA MET A 392 7.67 -3.27 0.47
C MET A 392 7.07 -4.54 -0.17
N ILE A 393 7.82 -5.31 -0.96
CA ILE A 393 7.30 -6.47 -1.69
C ILE A 393 6.53 -7.46 -0.79
N PRO A 394 7.06 -7.92 0.37
CA PRO A 394 6.32 -8.85 1.23
C PRO A 394 4.98 -8.27 1.69
N TRP A 395 4.94 -6.97 1.94
CA TRP A 395 3.74 -6.25 2.38
C TRP A 395 2.71 -6.10 1.27
N PHE A 396 3.16 -5.94 0.02
CA PHE A 396 2.29 -5.97 -1.16
C PHE A 396 1.62 -7.33 -1.34
N VAL A 397 2.40 -8.42 -1.24
CA VAL A 397 1.87 -9.78 -1.33
C VAL A 397 0.85 -10.04 -0.22
N ALA A 398 1.20 -9.71 1.03
CA ALA A 398 0.28 -9.87 2.16
C ALA A 398 -1.02 -9.08 1.96
N LYS A 399 -0.91 -7.85 1.46
CA LYS A 399 -2.08 -6.99 1.22
C LYS A 399 -2.95 -7.48 0.07
N PHE A 400 -2.35 -7.99 -1.00
CA PHE A 400 -3.06 -8.65 -2.09
C PHE A 400 -3.89 -9.82 -1.55
N ILE A 401 -3.26 -10.74 -0.81
CA ILE A 401 -3.93 -11.92 -0.25
C ILE A 401 -5.02 -11.54 0.76
N GLY A 402 -4.71 -10.61 1.67
CA GLY A 402 -5.67 -10.17 2.68
C GLY A 402 -6.93 -9.54 2.07
N ASN A 403 -6.77 -8.70 1.04
CA ASN A 403 -7.90 -8.11 0.33
C ASN A 403 -8.60 -9.12 -0.60
N PHE A 404 -7.88 -10.05 -1.23
CA PHE A 404 -8.47 -11.12 -2.01
C PHE A 404 -9.47 -11.92 -1.16
N VAL A 405 -9.00 -12.39 0.01
CA VAL A 405 -9.84 -13.12 0.97
C VAL A 405 -11.03 -12.27 1.44
N LEU A 406 -10.79 -11.02 1.83
CA LEU A 406 -11.85 -10.13 2.29
C LEU A 406 -12.98 -9.98 1.28
N GLU A 407 -12.63 -9.77 0.00
CA GLU A 407 -13.59 -9.48 -1.04
C GLU A 407 -14.20 -10.74 -1.67
N ASP A 408 -13.58 -11.92 -1.51
CA ASP A 408 -14.15 -13.24 -1.90
C ASP A 408 -15.20 -13.72 -0.88
N GLY A 409 -14.98 -13.45 0.41
CA GLY A 409 -15.91 -13.83 1.48
C GLY A 409 -17.32 -13.21 1.34
N PHE A 410 -17.45 -12.04 0.70
CA PHE A 410 -18.78 -11.45 0.46
C PHE A 410 -19.61 -12.25 -0.55
N PRO A 411 -19.16 -12.47 -1.81
CA PRO A 411 -19.81 -13.41 -2.72
C PRO A 411 -20.05 -14.78 -2.09
N LEU A 412 -19.09 -15.33 -1.35
CA LEU A 412 -19.23 -16.65 -0.73
C LEU A 412 -20.41 -16.68 0.25
N LEU A 413 -20.53 -15.69 1.15
CA LEU A 413 -21.66 -15.58 2.08
C LEU A 413 -23.00 -15.50 1.34
N PHE A 414 -23.12 -14.59 0.36
CA PHE A 414 -24.39 -14.35 -0.34
C PHE A 414 -24.77 -15.48 -1.29
N ASN A 415 -23.80 -16.19 -1.86
CA ASN A 415 -24.05 -17.32 -2.76
C ASN A 415 -24.27 -18.63 -2.00
N THR A 416 -23.69 -18.79 -0.82
CA THR A 416 -23.88 -19.97 0.03
C THR A 416 -25.28 -20.00 0.62
N PHE A 417 -25.69 -18.90 1.27
CA PHE A 417 -26.97 -18.82 1.95
C PHE A 417 -27.99 -18.06 1.11
N ASN A 418 -28.33 -18.62 -0.05
CA ASN A 418 -29.33 -18.07 -0.98
C ASN A 418 -30.79 -18.25 -0.51
N SER A 419 -31.02 -18.84 0.67
CA SER A 419 -32.35 -19.04 1.26
C SER A 419 -32.73 -17.86 2.17
N PRO A 420 -34.03 -17.49 2.28
CA PRO A 420 -34.49 -16.49 3.23
C PRO A 420 -34.15 -16.81 4.70
N LYS A 421 -33.86 -18.09 4.98
CA LYS A 421 -33.48 -18.57 6.31
C LYS A 421 -32.18 -19.38 6.24
N VAL A 422 -31.42 -19.31 7.32
CA VAL A 422 -30.12 -19.95 7.50
C VAL A 422 -30.22 -20.97 8.63
N PRO A 423 -29.81 -22.23 8.42
CA PRO A 423 -29.69 -23.20 9.51
C PRO A 423 -28.49 -22.84 10.39
N ILE A 424 -28.76 -22.55 11.66
CA ILE A 424 -27.69 -22.21 12.62
C ILE A 424 -26.91 -23.45 13.05
N ILE A 425 -27.62 -24.57 13.18
CA ILE A 425 -27.07 -25.86 13.57
C ILE A 425 -27.39 -26.84 12.44
N GLY A 426 -26.39 -27.57 11.96
CA GLY A 426 -26.52 -28.48 10.83
C GLY A 426 -25.91 -27.93 9.54
N GLY A 427 -25.91 -28.75 8.49
CA GLY A 427 -25.44 -28.38 7.16
C GLY A 427 -26.35 -27.35 6.48
N PRO A 428 -25.95 -26.82 5.31
CA PRO A 428 -26.75 -25.85 4.54
C PRO A 428 -28.14 -26.38 4.12
N GLU A 429 -28.31 -27.71 4.09
CA GLU A 429 -29.59 -28.38 3.78
C GLU A 429 -30.47 -28.67 5.02
N SER A 430 -30.01 -28.34 6.23
CA SER A 430 -30.78 -28.58 7.44
C SER A 430 -32.02 -27.66 7.50
N GLU A 431 -33.16 -28.23 7.88
CA GLU A 431 -34.39 -27.48 8.15
C GLU A 431 -34.56 -27.12 9.63
N ASP A 432 -33.63 -27.55 10.49
CA ASP A 432 -33.66 -27.30 11.92
C ASP A 432 -33.03 -25.95 12.28
N HIS A 433 -33.51 -25.33 13.36
CA HIS A 433 -32.92 -24.10 13.93
C HIS A 433 -32.69 -22.96 12.92
N LEU A 434 -33.64 -22.78 12.02
CA LEU A 434 -33.60 -21.75 10.98
C LEU A 434 -33.80 -20.35 11.56
N ILE A 435 -32.91 -19.42 11.22
CA ILE A 435 -33.11 -17.98 11.47
C ILE A 435 -33.17 -17.19 10.16
N PRO A 436 -33.90 -16.06 10.11
CA PRO A 436 -33.87 -15.18 8.93
C PRO A 436 -32.44 -14.78 8.56
N PHE A 437 -32.11 -14.84 7.26
CA PHE A 437 -30.78 -14.49 6.75
C PHE A 437 -30.34 -13.07 7.15
N ALA A 438 -31.28 -12.12 7.15
CA ALA A 438 -31.02 -10.75 7.61
C ALA A 438 -30.60 -10.69 9.09
N LEU A 439 -31.19 -11.52 9.96
CA LEU A 439 -30.78 -11.60 11.37
C LEU A 439 -29.44 -12.29 11.52
N TYR A 440 -29.21 -13.38 10.79
CA TYR A 440 -27.92 -14.09 10.78
C TYR A 440 -26.76 -13.15 10.42
N THR A 441 -26.88 -12.47 9.27
CA THR A 441 -25.85 -11.55 8.80
C THR A 441 -25.65 -10.39 9.77
N SER A 442 -26.75 -9.76 10.23
CA SER A 442 -26.66 -8.56 11.07
C SER A 442 -26.17 -8.85 12.49
N LEU A 443 -26.57 -9.96 13.12
CA LEU A 443 -26.28 -10.25 14.53
C LEU A 443 -25.07 -11.16 14.74
N ILE A 444 -24.68 -11.95 13.74
CA ILE A 444 -23.65 -12.97 13.91
C ILE A 444 -22.49 -12.69 12.96
N TRP A 445 -22.71 -12.71 11.65
CA TRP A 445 -21.61 -12.67 10.67
C TRP A 445 -20.89 -11.31 10.64
N PHE A 446 -21.60 -10.20 10.43
CA PHE A 446 -20.98 -8.86 10.37
C PHE A 446 -20.37 -8.40 11.71
N PRO A 447 -20.96 -8.68 12.89
CA PRO A 447 -20.32 -8.42 14.17
C PRO A 447 -19.00 -9.20 14.34
N CYS A 448 -18.96 -10.49 13.96
CA CYS A 448 -17.74 -11.29 14.00
C CYS A 448 -16.67 -10.73 13.05
N MET A 449 -17.03 -10.40 11.81
CA MET A 449 -16.13 -9.75 10.86
C MET A 449 -15.56 -8.44 11.41
N ALA A 450 -16.43 -7.55 11.88
CA ALA A 450 -16.02 -6.24 12.39
C ALA A 450 -15.17 -6.35 13.66
N ALA A 451 -15.48 -7.29 14.56
CA ALA A 451 -14.68 -7.55 15.75
C ALA A 451 -13.28 -8.05 15.37
N GLY A 452 -13.20 -9.02 14.45
CA GLY A 452 -11.93 -9.56 13.94
C GLY A 452 -11.02 -8.45 13.41
N ASP A 453 -11.51 -7.66 12.46
CA ASP A 453 -10.75 -6.58 11.81
C ASP A 453 -10.43 -5.42 12.78
N THR A 454 -11.38 -5.01 13.62
CA THR A 454 -11.16 -3.88 14.56
C THR A 454 -10.09 -4.21 15.59
N ILE A 455 -10.19 -5.40 16.21
CA ILE A 455 -9.24 -5.83 17.24
C ILE A 455 -7.84 -5.99 16.62
N SER A 456 -7.76 -6.66 15.47
CA SER A 456 -6.48 -6.98 14.85
C SER A 456 -5.73 -5.75 14.32
N ARG A 457 -6.41 -4.69 13.89
CA ARG A 457 -5.77 -3.40 13.53
C ARG A 457 -5.08 -2.73 14.72
N ARG A 458 -5.48 -3.04 15.95
CA ARG A 458 -4.90 -2.48 17.19
C ARG A 458 -3.68 -3.27 17.67
N VAL A 459 -3.67 -4.59 17.48
CA VAL A 459 -2.62 -5.50 17.96
C VAL A 459 -1.19 -5.07 17.57
N PRO A 460 -0.90 -4.63 16.32
CA PRO A 460 0.43 -4.25 15.88
C PRO A 460 1.09 -3.15 16.71
N GLN A 461 0.33 -2.33 17.42
CA GLN A 461 0.90 -1.32 18.31
C GLN A 461 1.68 -1.92 19.47
N TYR A 462 1.24 -3.06 19.97
CA TYR A 462 1.84 -3.77 21.10
C TYR A 462 2.96 -4.73 20.66
N LEU A 463 3.18 -4.88 19.35
CA LEU A 463 4.20 -5.76 18.79
C LEU A 463 5.45 -4.99 18.41
N ASP A 464 6.60 -5.50 18.80
CA ASP A 464 7.89 -5.00 18.34
C ASP A 464 8.18 -5.51 16.92
N ILE A 465 8.30 -4.56 15.97
CA ILE A 465 8.58 -4.82 14.55
C ILE A 465 9.99 -4.36 14.13
N THR A 466 10.89 -4.14 15.08
CA THR A 466 12.28 -3.72 14.79
C THR A 466 13.07 -4.81 14.08
N SER A 467 12.85 -6.08 14.45
CA SER A 467 13.53 -7.22 13.86
C SER A 467 12.84 -7.72 12.59
N LYS A 468 13.60 -7.83 11.49
CA LYS A 468 13.12 -8.40 10.22
C LYS A 468 12.50 -9.79 10.37
N ARG A 469 13.05 -10.64 11.27
CA ARG A 469 12.51 -11.98 11.55
C ARG A 469 11.12 -11.92 12.19
N LYS A 470 10.93 -11.02 13.16
CA LYS A 470 9.63 -10.80 13.81
C LYS A 470 8.60 -10.27 12.81
N CYS A 471 8.99 -9.29 11.97
CA CYS A 471 8.13 -8.78 10.90
C CYS A 471 7.63 -9.89 9.97
N PHE A 472 8.55 -10.73 9.48
CA PHE A 472 8.19 -11.83 8.58
C PHE A 472 7.28 -12.86 9.26
N LEU A 473 7.55 -13.18 10.53
CA LEU A 473 6.70 -14.08 11.32
C LEU A 473 5.28 -13.53 11.48
N TYR A 474 5.14 -12.26 11.88
CA TYR A 474 3.83 -11.63 12.07
C TYR A 474 3.07 -11.47 10.75
N LEU A 475 3.77 -11.14 9.67
CA LEU A 475 3.15 -11.03 8.35
C LEU A 475 2.66 -12.39 7.86
N SER A 476 3.48 -13.44 8.02
CA SER A 476 3.10 -14.83 7.71
C SER A 476 1.91 -15.29 8.53
N LEU A 477 1.87 -14.94 9.82
CA LEU A 477 0.72 -15.22 10.69
C LEU A 477 -0.55 -14.52 10.20
N GLY A 478 -0.44 -13.25 9.80
CA GLY A 478 -1.58 -12.50 9.24
C GLY A 478 -2.13 -13.16 7.98
N ILE A 479 -1.24 -13.54 7.04
CA ILE A 479 -1.62 -14.25 5.81
C ILE A 479 -2.29 -15.58 6.17
N PHE A 480 -1.66 -16.37 7.04
CA PHE A 480 -2.18 -17.65 7.49
C PHE A 480 -3.58 -17.52 8.10
N LEU A 481 -3.81 -16.52 8.96
CA LEU A 481 -5.12 -16.30 9.57
C LEU A 481 -6.17 -15.87 8.54
N SER A 482 -5.84 -14.95 7.62
CA SER A 482 -6.75 -14.55 6.54
C SER A 482 -7.22 -15.78 5.76
N VAL A 483 -6.24 -16.52 5.28
CA VAL A 483 -6.43 -17.69 4.47
C VAL A 483 -7.14 -18.81 5.25
N ALA A 484 -6.69 -19.17 6.46
CA ALA A 484 -7.34 -20.21 7.26
C ALA A 484 -8.79 -19.85 7.60
N GLY A 485 -9.09 -18.57 7.83
CA GLY A 485 -10.47 -18.10 7.97
C GLY A 485 -11.30 -18.38 6.72
N GLU A 486 -10.82 -17.98 5.55
CA GLU A 486 -11.51 -18.27 4.27
C GLU A 486 -11.72 -19.77 4.05
N ALA A 487 -10.71 -20.59 4.37
CA ALA A 487 -10.79 -22.04 4.30
C ALA A 487 -11.94 -22.61 5.14
N LEU A 488 -12.17 -22.03 6.33
CA LEU A 488 -13.27 -22.42 7.22
C LEU A 488 -14.63 -21.98 6.67
N ASP A 489 -14.69 -20.88 5.91
CA ASP A 489 -15.94 -20.38 5.34
C ASP A 489 -16.53 -21.39 4.32
N PHE A 490 -15.66 -22.12 3.62
CA PHE A 490 -16.05 -23.24 2.74
C PHE A 490 -16.70 -24.43 3.45
N LEU A 491 -16.71 -24.51 4.79
CA LEU A 491 -17.46 -25.54 5.51
C LEU A 491 -18.97 -25.32 5.44
N LEU A 492 -19.43 -24.12 5.07
CA LEU A 492 -20.83 -23.75 4.88
C LEU A 492 -21.74 -23.98 6.11
N LEU A 493 -21.16 -24.07 7.30
CA LEU A 493 -21.89 -24.17 8.57
C LEU A 493 -22.01 -22.76 9.16
N ALA A 494 -23.23 -22.26 9.38
CA ALA A 494 -23.47 -20.84 9.72
C ALA A 494 -22.69 -20.31 10.94
N LEU A 495 -22.49 -21.12 11.99
CA LEU A 495 -21.66 -20.76 13.14
C LEU A 495 -20.17 -20.77 12.80
N VAL A 496 -19.73 -21.70 11.96
CA VAL A 496 -18.34 -21.80 11.53
C VAL A 496 -18.01 -20.66 10.57
N THR A 497 -18.90 -20.29 9.66
CA THR A 497 -18.72 -19.16 8.74
C THR A 497 -18.65 -17.82 9.50
N ALA A 498 -19.34 -17.68 10.64
CA ALA A 498 -19.16 -16.52 11.51
C ALA A 498 -17.77 -16.48 12.18
N LEU A 499 -17.28 -17.63 12.68
CA LEU A 499 -15.94 -17.75 13.23
C LEU A 499 -14.86 -17.56 12.14
N ALA A 500 -15.10 -18.12 10.96
CA ALA A 500 -14.30 -17.94 9.76
C ALA A 500 -14.17 -16.46 9.40
N ALA A 501 -15.30 -15.74 9.36
CA ALA A 501 -15.33 -14.31 9.13
C ALA A 501 -14.50 -13.55 10.17
N PHE A 502 -14.60 -13.90 11.46
CA PHE A 502 -13.73 -13.31 12.49
C PHE A 502 -12.24 -13.57 12.21
N ILE A 503 -11.85 -14.82 11.96
CA ILE A 503 -10.45 -15.22 11.76
C ILE A 503 -9.86 -14.60 10.49
N ALA A 504 -10.60 -14.66 9.37
CA ALA A 504 -10.20 -14.11 8.09
C ALA A 504 -9.94 -12.60 8.18
N ASN A 505 -10.87 -11.90 8.82
CA ASN A 505 -10.81 -10.46 9.02
C ASN A 505 -9.82 -10.05 10.10
N PHE A 506 -9.58 -10.90 11.10
CA PHE A 506 -8.48 -10.72 12.02
C PHE A 506 -7.14 -10.73 11.26
N GLY A 507 -6.92 -11.73 10.40
CA GLY A 507 -5.72 -11.77 9.54
C GLY A 507 -5.58 -10.52 8.67
N ASN A 508 -6.66 -10.08 8.01
CA ASN A 508 -6.64 -8.93 7.11
C ASN A 508 -6.34 -7.62 7.88
N GLY A 509 -7.03 -7.38 8.99
CA GLY A 509 -6.79 -6.20 9.82
C GLY A 509 -5.41 -6.22 10.50
N PHE A 510 -4.88 -7.41 10.81
CA PHE A 510 -3.53 -7.57 11.33
C PHE A 510 -2.48 -7.17 10.29
N ILE A 511 -2.61 -7.68 9.06
CA ILE A 511 -1.78 -7.27 7.90
C ILE A 511 -1.88 -5.75 7.72
N TYR A 512 -3.10 -5.21 7.73
CA TYR A 512 -3.34 -3.78 7.57
C TYR A 512 -2.58 -2.95 8.62
N GLY A 513 -2.75 -3.26 9.90
CA GLY A 513 -2.13 -2.53 10.99
C GLY A 513 -0.61 -2.69 11.01
N LEU A 514 -0.08 -3.89 10.69
CA LEU A 514 1.36 -4.13 10.58
C LEU A 514 1.96 -3.33 9.42
N SER A 515 1.35 -3.37 8.23
CA SER A 515 1.82 -2.62 7.05
C SER A 515 1.82 -1.11 7.31
N ALA A 516 0.75 -0.57 7.90
CA ALA A 516 0.69 0.86 8.22
C ALA A 516 1.79 1.25 9.22
N LYS A 517 2.00 0.45 10.28
CA LYS A 517 3.09 0.67 11.24
C LYS A 517 4.46 0.60 10.56
N PHE A 518 4.65 -0.39 9.68
CA PHE A 518 5.89 -0.56 8.93
C PHE A 518 6.18 0.59 7.99
N ILE A 519 5.20 1.05 7.21
CA ILE A 519 5.38 2.20 6.30
C ILE A 519 5.79 3.46 7.09
N ASP A 520 5.20 3.68 8.26
CA ASP A 520 5.53 4.85 9.09
C ASP A 520 6.89 4.78 9.75
N TRP A 521 7.40 3.57 10.02
CA TRP A 521 8.68 3.37 10.70
C TRP A 521 9.83 3.12 9.73
N GLY A 522 9.66 2.19 8.79
CA GLY A 522 10.71 1.66 7.93
C GLY A 522 10.83 2.34 6.57
N ILE A 523 9.87 3.17 6.15
CA ILE A 523 9.92 3.91 4.88
C ILE A 523 10.17 5.39 5.16
N ALA A 524 11.14 5.97 4.45
CA ALA A 524 11.49 7.38 4.54
C ALA A 524 10.25 8.27 4.26
N GLU A 525 10.14 9.40 4.98
CA GLU A 525 8.92 10.21 5.01
C GLU A 525 8.48 10.67 3.61
N GLU A 526 9.44 11.02 2.76
CA GLU A 526 9.27 11.42 1.36
C GLU A 526 8.65 10.33 0.47
N HIS A 527 8.77 9.05 0.86
CA HIS A 527 8.27 7.90 0.11
C HIS A 527 6.97 7.33 0.66
N ARG A 528 6.55 7.70 1.87
CA ARG A 528 5.36 7.12 2.54
C ARG A 528 4.09 7.30 1.73
N TYR A 529 3.87 8.46 1.12
CA TYR A 529 2.68 8.69 0.29
C TYR A 529 2.63 7.74 -0.91
N ALA A 530 3.76 7.52 -1.59
CA ALA A 530 3.83 6.59 -2.71
C ALA A 530 3.67 5.13 -2.24
N ALA A 531 4.31 4.77 -1.13
CA ALA A 531 4.21 3.45 -0.52
C ALA A 531 2.77 3.09 -0.13
N TYR A 532 2.03 4.01 0.53
CA TYR A 532 0.62 3.79 0.86
C TYR A 532 -0.25 3.61 -0.39
N ASN A 533 -0.07 4.43 -1.41
CA ASN A 533 -0.88 4.34 -2.62
C ASN A 533 -0.60 3.06 -3.42
N LEU A 534 0.67 2.66 -3.54
CA LEU A 534 1.02 1.41 -4.21
C LEU A 534 0.56 0.18 -3.40
N TRP A 535 0.70 0.23 -2.08
CA TRP A 535 0.19 -0.81 -1.18
C TRP A 535 -1.33 -0.97 -1.27
N CYS A 536 -2.07 0.14 -1.25
CA CYS A 536 -3.52 0.13 -1.48
C CYS A 536 -3.85 -0.38 -2.88
N PHE A 537 -3.17 0.07 -3.93
CA PHE A 537 -3.37 -0.39 -5.30
C PHE A 537 -3.23 -1.91 -5.43
N VAL A 538 -2.17 -2.50 -4.86
CA VAL A 538 -1.97 -3.96 -4.87
C VAL A 538 -3.08 -4.67 -4.09
N GLY A 539 -3.51 -4.11 -2.96
CA GLY A 539 -4.68 -4.62 -2.25
C GLY A 539 -5.96 -4.54 -3.08
N ASP A 540 -6.17 -3.45 -3.80
CA ASP A 540 -7.35 -3.24 -4.65
C ASP A 540 -7.37 -4.24 -5.82
N ALA A 541 -6.19 -4.57 -6.37
CA ALA A 541 -6.03 -5.65 -7.35
C ALA A 541 -6.40 -7.03 -6.77
N GLY A 542 -5.96 -7.32 -5.54
CA GLY A 542 -6.37 -8.54 -4.82
C GLY A 542 -7.88 -8.60 -4.60
N GLY A 543 -8.48 -7.49 -4.17
CA GLY A 543 -9.92 -7.36 -3.98
C GLY A 543 -10.72 -7.54 -5.27
N TYR A 544 -10.25 -6.98 -6.39
CA TYR A 544 -10.87 -7.19 -7.71
C TYR A 544 -10.80 -8.65 -8.14
N ALA A 545 -9.66 -9.32 -7.90
CA ALA A 545 -9.50 -10.75 -8.18
C ALA A 545 -10.44 -11.62 -7.33
N GLY A 546 -10.67 -11.27 -6.06
CA GLY A 546 -11.59 -11.98 -5.15
C GLY A 546 -13.07 -11.77 -5.50
N GLN A 547 -13.48 -10.55 -5.85
CA GLN A 547 -14.88 -10.25 -6.14
C GLN A 547 -15.32 -10.65 -7.56
N GLY A 548 -14.37 -10.70 -8.50
CA GLY A 548 -14.62 -10.93 -9.91
C GLY A 548 -14.97 -12.37 -10.27
N ALA A 549 -15.27 -12.61 -11.54
CA ALA A 549 -15.51 -13.96 -12.06
C ALA A 549 -14.27 -14.88 -11.98
N LEU A 550 -13.09 -14.31 -11.71
CA LEU A 550 -11.84 -15.05 -11.55
C LEU A 550 -11.89 -15.98 -10.34
N SER A 551 -12.41 -15.56 -9.18
CA SER A 551 -12.50 -16.44 -8.00
C SER A 551 -13.41 -17.64 -8.27
N VAL A 552 -14.57 -17.40 -8.88
CA VAL A 552 -15.51 -18.44 -9.31
C VAL A 552 -14.85 -19.39 -10.32
N TRP A 553 -14.15 -18.86 -11.31
CA TRP A 553 -13.45 -19.66 -12.30
C TRP A 553 -12.32 -20.50 -11.68
N LEU A 554 -11.53 -19.94 -10.77
CA LEU A 554 -10.49 -20.67 -10.06
C LEU A 554 -11.11 -21.82 -9.25
N ALA A 555 -12.22 -21.58 -8.55
CA ALA A 555 -12.94 -22.63 -7.85
C ALA A 555 -13.39 -23.75 -8.81
N ASP A 556 -13.93 -23.40 -9.98
CA ASP A 556 -14.36 -24.35 -11.01
C ASP A 556 -13.18 -25.13 -11.63
N GLN A 557 -12.08 -24.46 -11.98
CA GLN A 557 -10.90 -25.11 -12.55
C GLN A 557 -10.31 -26.12 -11.58
N VAL A 558 -10.15 -25.72 -10.32
CA VAL A 558 -9.57 -26.63 -9.34
C VAL A 558 -10.55 -27.78 -9.06
N ALA A 559 -11.87 -27.57 -9.05
CA ALA A 559 -12.83 -28.67 -8.98
C ALA A 559 -12.68 -29.66 -10.15
N SER A 560 -12.56 -29.13 -11.38
CA SER A 560 -12.47 -29.94 -12.61
C SER A 560 -11.16 -30.73 -12.73
N PHE A 561 -10.01 -30.14 -12.36
CA PHE A 561 -8.69 -30.77 -12.45
C PHE A 561 -8.62 -32.08 -11.67
N TRP A 562 -9.37 -32.17 -10.57
CA TRP A 562 -9.38 -33.35 -9.73
C TRP A 562 -10.53 -34.34 -10.03
N GLY A 563 -11.29 -34.11 -11.11
CA GLY A 563 -12.32 -35.05 -11.58
C GLY A 563 -13.57 -35.10 -10.70
N PHE A 564 -13.86 -34.02 -9.97
CA PHE A 564 -15.05 -33.95 -9.12
C PHE A 564 -16.20 -33.27 -9.84
N ASP A 565 -17.39 -33.86 -9.72
CA ASP A 565 -18.62 -33.21 -10.15
C ASP A 565 -18.85 -32.00 -9.25
N ALA A 566 -18.76 -30.79 -9.82
CA ALA A 566 -18.81 -29.51 -9.10
C ALA A 566 -20.11 -29.30 -8.29
N ALA A 567 -21.12 -30.15 -8.49
CA ALA A 567 -22.42 -30.11 -7.86
C ALA A 567 -22.54 -30.89 -6.53
N ALA A 568 -21.59 -31.77 -6.17
CA ALA A 568 -21.89 -32.84 -5.19
C ALA A 568 -21.25 -32.74 -3.79
N ASP A 569 -20.25 -31.88 -3.50
CA ASP A 569 -19.61 -31.96 -2.18
C ASP A 569 -19.02 -30.63 -1.65
N SER A 570 -19.65 -30.07 -0.62
CA SER A 570 -19.21 -28.86 0.09
C SER A 570 -18.02 -29.11 1.02
N ILE A 571 -17.92 -30.33 1.59
CA ILE A 571 -16.81 -30.79 2.44
C ILE A 571 -15.48 -30.83 1.64
N PHE A 572 -15.56 -30.86 0.31
CA PHE A 572 -14.42 -30.97 -0.59
C PHE A 572 -13.73 -29.64 -0.90
N ARG A 573 -14.46 -28.51 -0.96
CA ARG A 573 -13.90 -27.16 -1.25
C ARG A 573 -12.85 -26.73 -0.21
N VAL A 574 -13.00 -27.19 1.03
CA VAL A 574 -12.08 -26.97 2.16
C VAL A 574 -10.74 -27.70 1.96
N ARG A 575 -10.75 -28.96 1.47
CA ARG A 575 -9.52 -29.72 1.19
C ARG A 575 -8.74 -29.11 0.02
N LEU A 576 -9.46 -28.58 -0.96
CA LEU A 576 -8.95 -27.95 -2.15
C LEU A 576 -8.16 -26.66 -1.84
N PHE A 577 -8.75 -25.83 -0.99
CA PHE A 577 -8.16 -24.56 -0.60
C PHE A 577 -6.91 -24.77 0.27
N VAL A 578 -6.92 -25.72 1.22
CA VAL A 578 -5.74 -26.11 2.02
C VAL A 578 -4.55 -26.56 1.15
N ILE A 579 -4.80 -27.24 0.03
CA ILE A 579 -3.76 -27.67 -0.92
C ILE A 579 -3.23 -26.49 -1.74
N CYS A 580 -4.09 -25.58 -2.20
CA CYS A 580 -3.67 -24.35 -2.89
C CYS A 580 -2.78 -23.48 -1.99
N ILE A 581 -3.12 -23.35 -0.70
CA ILE A 581 -2.30 -22.60 0.28
C ILE A 581 -0.98 -23.30 0.54
N SER A 582 -1.00 -24.63 0.72
CA SER A 582 0.23 -25.41 0.86
C SER A 582 1.19 -25.11 -0.29
N ARG A 583 0.68 -25.00 -1.52
CA ARG A 583 1.49 -24.63 -2.69
C ARG A 583 1.88 -23.16 -2.73
N VAL A 584 1.03 -22.22 -2.31
CA VAL A 584 1.40 -20.80 -2.15
C VAL A 584 2.48 -20.61 -1.09
N VAL A 585 2.45 -21.38 0.00
CA VAL A 585 3.48 -21.39 1.05
C VAL A 585 4.79 -22.00 0.51
N THR A 586 4.73 -23.11 -0.23
CA THR A 586 5.91 -23.64 -0.96
C THR A 586 6.41 -22.64 -2.02
N TYR A 587 5.52 -21.83 -2.60
CA TYR A 587 5.85 -20.73 -3.51
C TYR A 587 6.54 -19.58 -2.77
N CYS A 588 6.18 -19.29 -1.52
CA CYS A 588 6.88 -18.31 -0.68
C CYS A 588 8.31 -18.77 -0.32
N ASP A 589 8.55 -20.07 -0.15
CA ASP A 589 9.92 -20.62 -0.06
C ASP A 589 10.68 -20.42 -1.39
N THR A 590 9.96 -20.53 -2.51
CA THR A 590 10.48 -20.19 -3.84
C THR A 590 10.70 -18.68 -3.99
N VAL A 591 9.93 -17.82 -3.31
CA VAL A 591 10.14 -16.36 -3.24
C VAL A 591 11.37 -16.02 -2.39
N GLY A 592 11.69 -16.83 -1.37
CA GLY A 592 12.98 -16.78 -0.67
C GLY A 592 14.15 -17.06 -1.63
N ALA A 593 14.02 -18.10 -2.46
CA ALA A 593 14.97 -18.39 -3.54
C ALA A 593 14.95 -17.33 -4.67
N PHE A 594 13.81 -16.68 -4.90
CA PHE A 594 13.60 -15.59 -5.87
C PHE A 594 14.25 -14.29 -5.42
N SER A 595 14.17 -13.95 -4.14
CA SER A 595 14.92 -12.83 -3.54
C SER A 595 16.44 -13.03 -3.70
N GLN A 596 16.91 -14.28 -3.66
CA GLN A 596 18.31 -14.62 -3.95
C GLN A 596 18.63 -14.61 -5.45
N ALA A 597 17.65 -14.88 -6.32
CA ALA A 597 17.81 -14.83 -7.78
C ALA A 597 17.75 -13.40 -8.34
N VAL A 598 16.91 -12.52 -7.78
CA VAL A 598 16.82 -11.08 -8.08
C VAL A 598 18.06 -10.32 -7.60
N ALA A 599 18.79 -10.87 -6.62
CA ALA A 599 20.11 -10.36 -6.25
C ALA A 599 21.19 -10.58 -7.35
N LYS A 600 20.88 -11.31 -8.43
CA LYS A 600 21.77 -11.42 -9.60
C LYS A 600 21.66 -10.18 -10.48
N PRO A 601 22.79 -9.63 -10.97
CA PRO A 601 22.86 -8.28 -11.56
C PRO A 601 22.15 -8.06 -12.92
N HIS A 602 21.39 -9.02 -13.44
CA HIS A 602 20.87 -8.98 -14.82
C HIS A 602 19.36 -9.21 -14.99
N MET A 603 18.58 -9.33 -13.91
CA MET A 603 17.11 -9.44 -14.01
C MET A 603 16.43 -8.35 -13.17
N SER A 604 15.82 -7.37 -13.84
CA SER A 604 15.04 -6.34 -13.15
C SER A 604 13.71 -6.92 -12.64
N VAL A 605 13.33 -6.58 -11.41
CA VAL A 605 12.02 -6.91 -10.79
C VAL A 605 10.83 -6.51 -11.68
N VAL A 606 10.96 -5.41 -12.42
CA VAL A 606 9.95 -4.90 -13.36
C VAL A 606 9.64 -5.91 -14.45
N HIS A 607 10.66 -6.50 -15.10
CA HIS A 607 10.46 -7.50 -16.14
C HIS A 607 9.72 -8.73 -15.61
N VAL A 608 9.98 -9.18 -14.38
CA VAL A 608 9.33 -10.38 -13.83
C VAL A 608 7.89 -10.12 -13.38
N CYS A 609 7.61 -9.00 -12.70
CA CYS A 609 6.24 -8.61 -12.35
C CYS A 609 5.39 -8.34 -13.59
N SER A 610 5.98 -7.75 -14.63
CA SER A 610 5.31 -7.54 -15.92
C SER A 610 5.04 -8.86 -16.63
N PHE A 611 5.98 -9.82 -16.62
CA PHE A 611 5.80 -11.13 -17.23
C PHE A 611 4.72 -11.96 -16.50
N TRP A 612 4.68 -11.88 -15.17
CA TRP A 612 3.67 -12.55 -14.35
C TRP A 612 2.26 -11.97 -14.58
N MET A 613 2.12 -10.64 -14.55
CA MET A 613 0.83 -10.00 -14.85
C MET A 613 0.40 -10.21 -16.31
N LEU A 614 1.32 -10.21 -17.27
CA LEU A 614 1.02 -10.50 -18.69
C LEU A 614 0.60 -11.96 -18.89
N ALA A 615 1.21 -12.91 -18.18
CA ALA A 615 0.82 -14.33 -18.25
C ALA A 615 -0.59 -14.55 -17.70
N GLU A 616 -0.93 -13.95 -16.56
CA GLU A 616 -2.28 -14.04 -15.97
C GLU A 616 -3.33 -13.31 -16.82
N LEU A 617 -3.02 -12.09 -17.31
CA LEU A 617 -3.91 -11.35 -18.20
C LEU A 617 -4.13 -12.11 -19.52
N ALA A 618 -3.08 -12.71 -20.09
CA ALA A 618 -3.18 -13.52 -21.30
C ALA A 618 -4.00 -14.81 -21.08
N GLN A 619 -3.91 -15.44 -19.90
CA GLN A 619 -4.73 -16.60 -19.57
C GLN A 619 -6.21 -16.24 -19.40
N VAL A 620 -6.52 -15.12 -18.74
CA VAL A 620 -7.89 -14.59 -18.62
C VAL A 620 -8.46 -14.26 -20.01
N LEU A 621 -7.68 -13.60 -20.87
CA LEU A 621 -8.09 -13.26 -22.24
C LEU A 621 -8.25 -14.50 -23.13
N ALA A 622 -7.38 -15.51 -23.01
CA ALA A 622 -7.50 -16.76 -23.75
C ALA A 622 -8.75 -17.56 -23.35
N TYR A 623 -9.08 -17.59 -22.05
CA TYR A 623 -10.27 -18.25 -21.55
C TYR A 623 -11.56 -17.55 -22.01
N GLN A 624 -11.61 -16.21 -22.01
CA GLN A 624 -12.78 -15.46 -22.46
C GLN A 624 -13.05 -15.62 -23.96
N ASN A 625 -11.99 -15.70 -24.78
CA ASN A 625 -12.12 -15.96 -26.22
C ASN A 625 -12.48 -17.42 -26.55
N ALA A 626 -12.31 -18.36 -25.60
CA ALA A 626 -12.66 -19.76 -25.78
C ALA A 626 -14.13 -20.09 -25.42
N ARG A 627 -14.93 -19.12 -24.93
CA ARG A 627 -16.35 -19.36 -24.65
C ARG A 627 -17.10 -19.64 -25.97
N PRO A 628 -17.75 -20.81 -26.13
CA PRO A 628 -18.63 -21.02 -27.26
C PRO A 628 -19.77 -20.00 -27.22
N PRO A 629 -20.25 -19.52 -28.37
CA PRO A 629 -21.43 -18.66 -28.42
C PRO A 629 -22.61 -19.39 -27.75
N PRO A 630 -23.50 -18.67 -27.04
CA PRO A 630 -24.67 -19.27 -26.43
C PRO A 630 -25.46 -20.04 -27.49
N SER A 631 -25.86 -21.27 -27.17
CA SER A 631 -26.63 -22.11 -28.10
C SER A 631 -27.99 -21.45 -28.38
N ASP A 632 -28.47 -21.58 -29.62
CA ASP A 632 -29.76 -21.01 -30.06
C ASP A 632 -30.97 -21.48 -29.21
N SER A 633 -30.80 -22.50 -28.36
CA SER A 633 -31.79 -22.97 -27.40
C SER A 633 -32.07 -22.00 -26.24
N ASP A 634 -31.19 -21.04 -25.98
CA ASP A 634 -31.32 -20.08 -24.88
C ASP A 634 -31.96 -18.75 -25.30
N LYS A 635 -32.42 -18.65 -26.58
CA LYS A 635 -33.21 -17.50 -27.01
C LYS A 635 -34.60 -17.58 -26.37
N PRO A 636 -35.05 -16.55 -25.64
CA PRO A 636 -36.42 -16.50 -25.18
C PRO A 636 -37.34 -16.58 -26.40
N VAL A 637 -38.22 -17.57 -26.41
CA VAL A 637 -39.33 -17.63 -27.36
C VAL A 637 -40.21 -16.43 -27.04
N HIS A 638 -40.14 -15.41 -27.90
CA HIS A 638 -40.92 -14.18 -27.80
C HIS A 638 -42.41 -14.43 -28.05
#